data_AF-A0A9D4TH31-F1
#
_entry.id   AF-A0A9D4TH31-F1
#
_cell.length_a   1.000
_cell.length_b   1.000
_cell.length_c   1.000
_cell.angle_alpha   90.00
_cell.angle_beta   90.00
_cell.angle_gamma   90.00
#
_symmetry.space_group_name_H-M   'P 1'
#
loop_
_entity.id
_entity.type
_entity.pdbx_description
1 polymer ?
#
loop_
_entity_poly.entity_id
_entity_poly.type
_entity_poly.pdbx_seq_one_letter_code
_entity_poly.pdbx_strand_id
1 'polypeptide(L)'
;MEASLSRGSPRFDQLCLEQVSALSDASDSSAAEEQHTAKARRYSGAFNDAKVATAATADSTLGDPSWTPEASASLYNVAGWSDGYYSVSEGGNLLVKPQGDEGPELDLFRLTQAAQALGLRAPLLFRFLPVVGHRIAKLNAAFRAAIDRFEYQGAYNGCFPVKANHDKALIEAVVKHGAPFNFGLEVGSKAELVMAMSQLAGRPPGTHLVCNGFKDAEYMELVLHCRELGMNAMVVMEQYSELELLLRVCRRLGVRPAIGIRAKLTTRHNGHWGSTSGDKAKFGLRAREIVAAVNRLAEEGMLDCLCLLHFHVGSQITNIRMVKEVLREASCLYAELVQLGAGMRYIDCGGGLAVDYDGSFTDSAASMSYTLQHYANDVVSAVQEMCIQRGIAPPTIITESGRALASHHSVLVFDVLTIPECLSEQRVEQEEVVESIEIRDDRPLTKQLRAAARSGKGTFLLMTFKEVFENISADASALREAFNDASYFKDEAVRAFKLGVLSLEERAQVDTMFDATCARIRQVAQANDLALPDALRPDAVPHSKMYHVNMSVFRSAVDSWAIQQLFPIMPIHRLGEEPCVPATLADLTCDSDGKVDRFINPKGGDPLPALPLHPLRVGERYFLALFLTGVYQEVMGSIHNMFGSINTLVVRSSDDGATGACPAAAAAGAEAAMSDDASSTSATSLAALYAADGGASCALQAYSFDAASPGESIAQVLSRANHDAADMLQTVADATAARVASGELPPAAADRLLAAYSARMHGYTYMA
;
A
#
# COMPACT_ATOMS: atom_id res chain seq x y z
N MET A 1 20.61 -55.11 -16.34
CA MET A 1 21.35 -54.64 -15.15
C MET A 1 20.45 -53.64 -14.43
N GLU A 2 19.62 -53.99 -13.46
CA GLU A 2 19.54 -55.17 -12.58
C GLU A 2 20.83 -55.54 -11.84
N ALA A 3 20.66 -55.84 -10.55
CA ALA A 3 21.65 -56.25 -9.55
C ALA A 3 22.72 -55.20 -9.13
N SER A 4 22.46 -54.50 -8.01
CA SER A 4 23.43 -54.38 -6.89
C SER A 4 22.81 -53.70 -5.66
N LEU A 5 21.78 -54.30 -5.05
CA LEU A 5 21.39 -54.03 -3.66
C LEU A 5 21.94 -55.16 -2.78
N SER A 6 22.95 -54.91 -1.94
CA SER A 6 23.06 -55.53 -0.61
C SER A 6 24.21 -54.94 0.23
N ARG A 7 23.96 -54.92 1.55
CA ARG A 7 24.85 -54.65 2.71
C ARG A 7 24.67 -53.30 3.42
N GLY A 8 23.43 -53.04 3.84
CA GLY A 8 23.19 -52.30 5.08
C GLY A 8 23.69 -53.07 6.31
N SER A 9 24.13 -52.35 7.33
CA SER A 9 24.72 -52.91 8.56
C SER A 9 23.65 -53.50 9.49
N PRO A 10 23.83 -54.71 10.07
CA PRO A 10 22.85 -55.31 11.01
C PRO A 10 22.61 -54.52 12.31
N ARG A 11 23.38 -53.45 12.56
CA ARG A 11 23.30 -52.64 13.78
C ARG A 11 22.13 -51.64 13.80
N PHE A 12 21.50 -51.36 12.66
CA PHE A 12 20.43 -50.35 12.60
C PHE A 12 19.05 -50.96 12.93
N ASP A 13 18.74 -52.12 12.36
CA ASP A 13 17.47 -52.83 12.60
C ASP A 13 17.29 -53.22 14.08
N GLN A 14 18.38 -53.52 14.78
CA GLN A 14 18.37 -53.88 16.20
C GLN A 14 18.02 -52.68 17.11
N LEU A 15 18.42 -51.47 16.74
CA LEU A 15 18.05 -50.23 17.47
C LEU A 15 16.57 -49.87 17.26
N CYS A 16 16.00 -50.13 16.08
CA CYS A 16 14.59 -49.91 15.82
C CYS A 16 13.69 -50.90 16.58
N LEU A 17 14.10 -52.16 16.72
CA LEU A 17 13.33 -53.17 17.45
C LEU A 17 13.27 -52.91 18.96
N GLU A 18 14.36 -52.42 19.58
CA GLU A 18 14.37 -52.04 21.01
C GLU A 18 13.45 -50.84 21.31
N GLN A 19 13.35 -49.87 20.39
CA GLN A 19 12.40 -48.75 20.52
C GLN A 19 10.93 -49.18 20.35
N VAL A 20 10.65 -50.18 19.52
CA VAL A 20 9.27 -50.69 19.33
C VAL A 20 8.79 -51.50 20.54
N SER A 21 9.65 -52.27 21.21
CA SER A 21 9.25 -52.96 22.46
C SER A 21 8.98 -52.01 23.63
N ALA A 22 9.61 -50.83 23.65
CA ALA A 22 9.34 -49.81 24.67
C ALA A 22 7.97 -49.12 24.50
N LEU A 23 7.28 -49.33 23.37
CA LEU A 23 5.97 -48.77 23.06
C LEU A 23 4.80 -49.74 23.33
N SER A 24 5.07 -51.04 23.62
CA SER A 24 4.02 -52.04 23.84
C SER A 24 3.55 -52.19 25.29
N ASP A 25 4.28 -51.66 26.27
CA ASP A 25 3.96 -51.79 27.72
C ASP A 25 3.15 -50.59 28.27
N ALA A 26 2.54 -49.78 27.40
CA ALA A 26 1.70 -48.64 27.78
C ALA A 26 0.25 -49.06 28.13
N SER A 27 0.07 -49.98 29.09
CA SER A 27 -1.25 -50.44 29.55
C SER A 27 -1.85 -49.60 30.69
N ASP A 28 -1.48 -48.31 30.79
CA ASP A 28 -1.97 -47.35 31.79
C ASP A 28 -2.20 -45.98 31.12
N SER A 29 -3.02 -45.98 30.05
CA SER A 29 -3.11 -44.84 29.12
C SER A 29 -3.74 -43.58 29.74
N SER A 30 -4.72 -43.71 30.64
CA SER A 30 -5.47 -42.55 31.14
C SER A 30 -4.61 -41.61 31.99
N ALA A 31 -3.71 -42.16 32.84
CA ALA A 31 -2.83 -41.35 33.67
C ALA A 31 -1.72 -40.68 32.83
N ALA A 32 -1.20 -41.38 31.81
CA ALA A 32 -0.22 -40.82 30.88
C ALA A 32 -0.85 -39.74 29.99
N GLU A 33 -2.07 -39.95 29.48
CA GLU A 33 -2.84 -38.94 28.75
C GLU A 33 -3.19 -37.74 29.63
N GLU A 34 -3.67 -37.93 30.87
CA GLU A 34 -3.91 -36.82 31.80
C GLU A 34 -2.63 -36.04 32.09
N GLN A 35 -1.49 -36.71 32.27
CA GLN A 35 -0.22 -36.04 32.56
C GLN A 35 0.37 -35.32 31.33
N HIS A 36 0.20 -35.88 30.12
CA HIS A 36 0.53 -35.19 28.87
C HIS A 36 -0.42 -34.02 28.59
N THR A 37 -1.72 -34.17 28.87
CA THR A 37 -2.72 -33.11 28.70
C THR A 37 -2.53 -32.01 29.75
N ALA A 38 -2.15 -32.34 30.98
CA ALA A 38 -1.79 -31.36 32.01
C ALA A 38 -0.49 -30.63 31.67
N LYS A 39 0.54 -31.32 31.17
CA LYS A 39 1.75 -30.67 30.64
C LYS A 39 1.43 -29.75 29.46
N ALA A 40 0.65 -30.22 28.49
CA ALA A 40 0.20 -29.41 27.36
C ALA A 40 -0.52 -28.15 27.87
N ARG A 41 -1.56 -28.30 28.71
CA ARG A 41 -2.29 -27.17 29.32
C ARG A 41 -1.37 -26.16 30.01
N ARG A 42 -0.33 -26.62 30.74
CA ARG A 42 0.64 -25.79 31.46
C ARG A 42 1.55 -24.96 30.55
N TYR A 43 1.67 -25.32 29.27
CA TYR A 43 2.46 -24.60 28.26
C TYR A 43 1.62 -24.11 27.07
N SER A 44 0.31 -24.35 27.06
CA SER A 44 -0.61 -24.03 25.95
C SER A 44 -1.73 -23.05 26.32
N GLY A 45 -1.75 -22.52 27.54
CA GLY A 45 -2.77 -21.55 28.02
C GLY A 45 -4.20 -21.96 27.70
N ALA A 46 -4.56 -23.23 27.97
CA ALA A 46 -5.81 -23.79 27.45
C ALA A 46 -7.04 -23.03 27.96
N PHE A 47 -7.73 -22.36 27.03
CA PHE A 47 -8.95 -21.58 27.27
C PHE A 47 -9.94 -22.31 28.18
N ASN A 48 -10.33 -21.65 29.26
CA ASN A 48 -11.37 -22.10 30.17
C ASN A 48 -12.55 -21.12 30.10
N ASP A 49 -13.48 -21.37 29.18
CA ASP A 49 -14.64 -20.51 28.89
C ASP A 49 -15.41 -20.09 30.16
N ALA A 50 -15.41 -20.93 31.20
CA ALA A 50 -16.07 -20.69 32.47
C ALA A 50 -15.48 -19.54 33.31
N LYS A 51 -14.31 -18.99 32.95
CA LYS A 51 -13.65 -17.88 33.68
C LYS A 51 -13.53 -16.57 32.90
N VAL A 52 -14.09 -16.48 31.69
CA VAL A 52 -14.09 -15.23 30.89
C VAL A 52 -14.99 -14.16 31.53
N ALA A 53 -15.96 -14.55 32.35
CA ALA A 53 -16.66 -13.65 33.25
C ALA A 53 -15.82 -13.39 34.52
N THR A 54 -15.60 -12.10 34.83
CA THR A 54 -14.93 -11.56 36.03
C THR A 54 -13.40 -11.64 36.12
N ALA A 55 -12.69 -11.14 35.10
CA ALA A 55 -11.37 -10.50 35.29
C ALA A 55 -11.06 -9.47 34.19
N ALA A 56 -11.85 -8.40 34.11
CA ALA A 56 -11.38 -7.17 33.46
C ALA A 56 -10.33 -6.52 34.38
N THR A 57 -9.11 -7.07 34.40
CA THR A 57 -7.97 -6.38 34.99
C THR A 57 -7.74 -5.13 34.17
N ALA A 58 -8.01 -3.97 34.78
CA ALA A 58 -7.68 -2.67 34.22
C ALA A 58 -6.16 -2.57 34.06
N ASP A 59 -5.66 -2.99 32.90
CA ASP A 59 -4.30 -2.65 32.51
C ASP A 59 -4.23 -1.13 32.36
N SER A 60 -3.15 -0.52 32.86
CA SER A 60 -3.08 0.92 33.13
C SER A 60 -2.79 1.75 31.87
N THR A 61 -3.41 1.41 30.75
CA THR A 61 -3.31 2.06 29.43
C THR A 61 -4.44 3.07 29.19
N LEU A 62 -4.98 3.64 30.27
CA LEU A 62 -5.83 4.83 30.21
C LEU A 62 -4.98 6.00 29.74
N GLY A 63 -5.00 6.26 28.42
CA GLY A 63 -4.39 7.44 27.81
C GLY A 63 -4.99 8.73 28.36
N ASP A 64 -4.33 9.85 28.07
CA ASP A 64 -4.65 11.16 28.63
C ASP A 64 -6.15 11.49 28.42
N PRO A 65 -6.96 11.63 29.50
CA PRO A 65 -8.37 11.96 29.38
C PRO A 65 -8.63 13.40 28.88
N SER A 66 -7.58 14.20 28.67
CA SER A 66 -7.62 15.49 28.00
C SER A 66 -7.22 15.46 26.53
N TRP A 67 -6.96 14.27 25.96
CA TRP A 67 -6.69 14.11 24.53
C TRP A 67 -7.86 14.62 23.66
N THR A 68 -7.56 15.19 22.50
CA THR A 68 -8.56 15.80 21.62
C THR A 68 -8.38 15.40 20.16
N PRO A 69 -9.44 15.55 19.31
CA PRO A 69 -9.33 15.34 17.87
C PRO A 69 -8.22 16.17 17.20
N GLU A 70 -7.92 17.37 17.70
CA GLU A 70 -6.84 18.24 17.21
C GLU A 70 -5.46 17.71 17.60
N ALA A 71 -5.33 17.08 18.77
CA ALA A 71 -4.10 16.38 19.18
C ALA A 71 -3.82 15.19 18.24
N SER A 72 -4.85 14.40 17.90
CA SER A 72 -4.75 13.35 16.85
C SER A 72 -4.42 13.92 15.48
N ALA A 73 -5.08 14.99 15.04
CA ALA A 73 -4.80 15.63 13.75
C ALA A 73 -3.34 16.12 13.64
N SER A 74 -2.79 16.61 14.76
CA SER A 74 -1.39 17.01 14.88
C SER A 74 -0.44 15.80 14.91
N LEU A 75 -0.81 14.74 15.63
CA LEU A 75 -0.02 13.50 15.75
C LEU A 75 0.15 12.76 14.41
N TYR A 76 -0.87 12.76 13.55
CA TYR A 76 -0.79 12.15 12.22
C TYR A 76 -0.44 13.16 11.11
N ASN A 77 -0.05 14.39 11.46
CA ASN A 77 0.27 15.50 10.55
C ASN A 77 -0.78 15.74 9.45
N VAL A 78 -2.08 15.60 9.76
CA VAL A 78 -3.16 15.58 8.76
C VAL A 78 -3.17 16.86 7.91
N ALA A 79 -2.94 18.02 8.53
CA ALA A 79 -2.87 19.30 7.83
C ALA A 79 -1.69 19.41 6.84
N GLY A 80 -0.58 18.68 7.06
CA GLY A 80 0.60 18.74 6.21
C GLY A 80 0.42 18.02 4.87
N TRP A 81 -0.12 16.80 4.88
CA TRP A 81 -0.23 15.97 3.67
C TRP A 81 -1.61 16.04 2.97
N SER A 82 -2.67 16.52 3.64
CA SER A 82 -4.03 16.41 3.11
C SER A 82 -4.41 17.36 1.97
N ASP A 83 -3.70 18.48 1.74
CA ASP A 83 -4.07 19.56 0.79
C ASP A 83 -5.52 20.06 0.91
N GLY A 84 -6.11 19.94 2.11
CA GLY A 84 -7.51 20.34 2.41
C GLY A 84 -8.58 19.30 2.04
N TYR A 85 -8.19 18.08 1.63
CA TYR A 85 -9.15 17.01 1.34
C TYR A 85 -9.49 16.11 2.54
N TYR A 86 -8.73 16.21 3.63
CA TYR A 86 -8.90 15.35 4.80
C TYR A 86 -8.74 16.16 6.08
N SER A 87 -9.63 15.94 7.05
CA SER A 87 -9.58 16.59 8.37
C SER A 87 -10.18 15.66 9.43
N VAL A 88 -9.97 15.97 10.71
CA VAL A 88 -10.62 15.27 11.82
C VAL A 88 -11.81 16.10 12.28
N SER A 89 -12.94 15.44 12.56
CA SER A 89 -14.14 16.08 13.14
C SER A 89 -14.03 16.25 14.65
N GLU A 90 -14.81 17.18 15.23
CA GLU A 90 -15.01 17.30 16.68
C GLU A 90 -15.47 15.99 17.34
N GLY A 91 -16.16 15.11 16.58
CA GLY A 91 -16.58 13.78 17.03
C GLY A 91 -15.49 12.69 16.99
N GLY A 92 -14.26 13.00 16.57
CA GLY A 92 -13.16 12.03 16.50
C GLY A 92 -13.24 11.05 15.32
N ASN A 93 -14.05 11.34 14.29
CA ASN A 93 -14.06 10.62 13.02
C ASN A 93 -13.28 11.40 11.95
N LEU A 94 -12.69 10.69 10.99
CA LEU A 94 -12.05 11.30 9.82
C LEU A 94 -13.08 11.75 8.79
N LEU A 95 -12.94 12.99 8.34
CA LEU A 95 -13.71 13.62 7.29
C LEU A 95 -12.93 13.65 5.98
N VAL A 96 -13.64 13.46 4.87
CA VAL A 96 -13.15 13.66 3.50
C VAL A 96 -13.89 14.84 2.91
N LYS A 97 -13.19 15.77 2.27
CA LYS A 97 -13.75 16.96 1.61
C LYS A 97 -13.41 16.94 0.11
N PRO A 98 -14.15 16.21 -0.73
CA PRO A 98 -13.76 16.01 -2.13
C PRO A 98 -13.56 17.29 -2.98
N GLN A 99 -14.10 18.43 -2.56
CA GLN A 99 -13.96 19.73 -3.24
C GLN A 99 -13.01 20.71 -2.51
N GLY A 100 -12.22 20.24 -1.53
CA GLY A 100 -11.33 21.06 -0.69
C GLY A 100 -12.03 21.60 0.58
N ASP A 101 -11.34 22.48 1.33
CA ASP A 101 -11.73 22.90 2.68
C ASP A 101 -13.14 23.51 2.80
N GLU A 102 -13.57 24.27 1.78
CA GLU A 102 -14.88 24.93 1.66
C GLU A 102 -15.96 23.99 1.07
N GLY A 103 -15.61 22.75 0.74
CA GLY A 103 -16.47 21.78 0.08
C GLY A 103 -17.34 20.97 1.06
N PRO A 104 -18.43 20.35 0.59
CA PRO A 104 -19.24 19.44 1.40
C PRO A 104 -18.42 18.24 1.88
N GLU A 105 -18.65 17.84 3.13
CA GLU A 105 -17.83 16.87 3.87
C GLU A 105 -18.51 15.48 3.95
N LEU A 106 -17.70 14.42 4.00
CA LEU A 106 -18.12 13.02 4.14
C LEU A 106 -17.40 12.37 5.32
N ASP A 107 -18.14 11.72 6.22
CA ASP A 107 -17.56 10.92 7.31
C ASP A 107 -17.13 9.54 6.77
N LEU A 108 -15.82 9.27 6.78
CA LEU A 108 -15.26 8.03 6.20
C LEU A 108 -15.60 6.78 7.01
N PHE A 109 -15.77 6.92 8.33
CA PHE A 109 -16.16 5.81 9.20
C PHE A 109 -17.62 5.41 8.93
N ARG A 110 -18.53 6.38 8.82
CA ARG A 110 -19.94 6.11 8.45
C ARG A 110 -20.07 5.58 7.02
N LEU A 111 -19.26 6.04 6.07
CA LEU A 111 -19.20 5.44 4.73
C LEU A 111 -18.73 3.98 4.78
N THR A 112 -17.78 3.66 5.66
CA THR A 112 -17.30 2.29 5.90
C THR A 112 -18.42 1.43 6.51
N GLN A 113 -19.14 1.92 7.52
CA GLN A 113 -20.28 1.22 8.13
C GLN A 113 -21.41 0.99 7.12
N ALA A 114 -21.75 2.00 6.30
CA ALA A 114 -22.74 1.89 5.23
C ALA A 114 -22.32 0.86 4.16
N ALA A 115 -21.04 0.78 3.81
CA ALA A 115 -20.51 -0.24 2.90
C ALA A 115 -20.61 -1.65 3.51
N GLN A 116 -20.32 -1.81 4.81
CA GLN A 116 -20.50 -3.09 5.51
C GLN A 116 -21.97 -3.52 5.59
N ALA A 117 -22.90 -2.58 5.76
CA ALA A 117 -24.34 -2.86 5.74
C ALA A 117 -24.86 -3.29 4.34
N LEU A 118 -24.12 -3.01 3.26
CA LEU A 118 -24.35 -3.59 1.93
C LEU A 118 -23.73 -5.00 1.75
N GLY A 119 -23.07 -5.54 2.77
CA GLY A 119 -22.36 -6.83 2.70
C GLY A 119 -20.94 -6.75 2.16
N LEU A 120 -20.39 -5.55 1.91
CA LEU A 120 -19.01 -5.38 1.48
C LEU A 120 -18.06 -5.53 2.67
N ARG A 121 -17.05 -6.39 2.54
CA ARG A 121 -16.04 -6.61 3.59
C ARG A 121 -14.77 -5.81 3.31
N ALA A 122 -14.07 -5.41 4.36
CA ALA A 122 -12.73 -4.87 4.24
C ALA A 122 -11.77 -5.89 3.59
N PRO A 123 -10.71 -5.44 2.88
CA PRO A 123 -10.39 -4.04 2.61
C PRO A 123 -11.35 -3.39 1.59
N LEU A 124 -11.57 -2.09 1.75
CA LEU A 124 -12.41 -1.24 0.90
C LEU A 124 -11.55 -0.14 0.26
N LEU A 125 -11.71 0.11 -1.03
CA LEU A 125 -11.11 1.25 -1.73
C LEU A 125 -12.17 2.31 -2.02
N PHE A 126 -11.99 3.52 -1.51
CA PHE A 126 -12.85 4.66 -1.83
C PHE A 126 -12.16 5.55 -2.87
N ARG A 127 -12.86 5.85 -3.98
CA ARG A 127 -12.45 6.87 -4.96
C ARG A 127 -13.32 8.11 -4.85
N PHE A 128 -12.72 9.25 -4.56
CA PHE A 128 -13.37 10.57 -4.51
C PHE A 128 -13.03 11.36 -5.78
N LEU A 129 -13.73 11.07 -6.88
CA LEU A 129 -13.42 11.65 -8.19
C LEU A 129 -13.49 13.21 -8.24
N PRO A 130 -14.34 13.91 -7.46
CA PRO A 130 -14.30 15.38 -7.40
C PRO A 130 -12.95 15.95 -6.95
N VAL A 131 -12.13 15.20 -6.19
CA VAL A 131 -10.76 15.61 -5.81
C VAL A 131 -9.92 15.86 -7.05
N VAL A 132 -10.06 15.00 -8.07
CA VAL A 132 -9.30 15.10 -9.33
C VAL A 132 -9.75 16.33 -10.12
N GLY A 133 -11.07 16.60 -10.17
CA GLY A 133 -11.61 17.83 -10.76
C GLY A 133 -11.10 19.09 -10.06
N HIS A 134 -11.08 19.10 -8.73
CA HIS A 134 -10.56 20.20 -7.94
C HIS A 134 -9.04 20.39 -8.11
N ARG A 135 -8.24 19.30 -8.16
CA ARG A 135 -6.80 19.36 -8.45
C ARG A 135 -6.51 19.86 -9.86
N ILE A 136 -7.29 19.47 -10.88
CA ILE A 136 -7.20 20.01 -12.25
C ILE A 136 -7.51 21.52 -12.25
N ALA A 137 -8.53 21.96 -11.53
CA ALA A 137 -8.86 23.38 -11.41
C ALA A 137 -7.76 24.18 -10.69
N LYS A 138 -7.25 23.69 -9.54
CA LYS A 138 -6.10 24.25 -8.80
C LYS A 138 -4.88 24.41 -9.73
N LEU A 139 -4.53 23.37 -10.50
CA LEU A 139 -3.38 23.37 -11.43
C LEU A 139 -3.53 24.43 -12.52
N ASN A 140 -4.68 24.50 -13.19
CA ASN A 140 -4.94 25.49 -14.24
C ASN A 140 -5.02 26.92 -13.68
N ALA A 141 -5.56 27.11 -12.48
CA ALA A 141 -5.57 28.41 -11.82
C ALA A 141 -4.15 28.89 -11.48
N ALA A 142 -3.27 28.01 -10.99
CA ALA A 142 -1.89 28.35 -10.67
C ALA A 142 -1.09 28.75 -11.92
N PHE A 143 -1.25 28.03 -13.03
CA PHE A 143 -0.64 28.39 -14.30
C PHE A 143 -1.21 29.66 -14.91
N ARG A 144 -2.52 29.92 -14.79
CA ARG A 144 -3.11 31.20 -15.19
C ARG A 144 -2.52 32.38 -14.41
N ALA A 145 -2.46 32.27 -13.08
CA ALA A 145 -1.86 33.31 -12.23
C ALA A 145 -0.38 33.56 -12.55
N ALA A 146 0.37 32.52 -12.95
CA ALA A 146 1.74 32.65 -13.42
C ALA A 146 1.81 33.33 -14.81
N ILE A 147 0.96 32.93 -15.76
CA ILE A 147 0.83 33.55 -17.09
C ILE A 147 0.55 35.05 -16.98
N ASP A 148 -0.46 35.43 -16.17
CA ASP A 148 -0.83 36.82 -15.93
C ASP A 148 0.33 37.60 -15.29
N ARG A 149 1.01 37.01 -14.30
CA ARG A 149 2.13 37.63 -13.56
C ARG A 149 3.35 37.91 -14.44
N PHE A 150 3.66 37.04 -15.39
CA PHE A 150 4.84 37.14 -16.25
C PHE A 150 4.52 37.67 -17.66
N GLU A 151 3.28 38.15 -17.88
CA GLU A 151 2.77 38.66 -19.16
C GLU A 151 2.99 37.65 -20.32
N TYR A 152 2.84 36.37 -20.01
CA TYR A 152 3.13 35.27 -20.93
C TYR A 152 2.10 35.21 -22.07
N GLN A 153 2.56 35.30 -23.32
CA GLN A 153 1.68 35.36 -24.49
C GLN A 153 1.26 34.00 -25.04
N GLY A 154 1.82 32.90 -24.52
CA GLY A 154 1.41 31.53 -24.84
C GLY A 154 0.31 31.03 -23.91
N ALA A 155 -0.13 29.79 -24.11
CA ALA A 155 -1.15 29.14 -23.28
C ALA A 155 -0.55 28.08 -22.34
N TYR A 156 -1.39 27.53 -21.45
CA TYR A 156 -1.08 26.35 -20.65
C TYR A 156 -2.12 25.25 -20.94
N ASN A 157 -1.65 24.00 -21.11
CA ASN A 157 -2.49 22.82 -21.29
C ASN A 157 -1.90 21.63 -20.52
N GLY A 158 -2.49 21.26 -19.38
CA GLY A 158 -2.09 20.04 -18.69
C GLY A 158 -2.53 18.77 -19.45
N CYS A 159 -1.77 17.69 -19.28
CA CYS A 159 -2.12 16.35 -19.75
C CYS A 159 -2.09 15.36 -18.58
N PHE A 160 -2.96 14.35 -18.58
CA PHE A 160 -2.90 13.27 -17.59
C PHE A 160 -2.17 12.05 -18.17
N PRO A 161 -0.99 11.67 -17.62
CA PRO A 161 -0.29 10.48 -18.06
C PRO A 161 -0.99 9.24 -17.53
N VAL A 162 -1.69 8.50 -18.40
CA VAL A 162 -2.58 7.41 -17.97
C VAL A 162 -1.84 6.26 -17.27
N LYS A 163 -0.53 6.13 -17.51
CA LYS A 163 0.41 5.26 -16.77
C LYS A 163 0.38 5.44 -15.25
N ALA A 164 -0.09 6.60 -14.76
CA ALA A 164 -0.24 6.88 -13.33
C ALA A 164 -1.37 6.05 -12.71
N ASN A 165 -2.51 5.90 -13.41
CA ASN A 165 -3.63 5.06 -13.01
C ASN A 165 -4.58 4.88 -14.22
N HIS A 166 -4.84 3.63 -14.62
CA HIS A 166 -5.65 3.27 -15.78
C HIS A 166 -7.15 3.08 -15.47
N ASP A 167 -7.60 3.35 -14.25
CA ASP A 167 -9.01 3.19 -13.84
C ASP A 167 -9.95 4.00 -14.75
N LYS A 168 -10.96 3.31 -15.30
CA LYS A 168 -11.91 3.89 -16.24
C LYS A 168 -12.63 5.12 -15.67
N ALA A 169 -13.11 5.03 -14.43
CA ALA A 169 -13.90 6.09 -13.81
C ALA A 169 -13.05 7.33 -13.52
N LEU A 170 -11.77 7.12 -13.15
CA LEU A 170 -10.77 8.17 -13.04
C LEU A 170 -10.47 8.85 -14.39
N ILE A 171 -10.20 8.08 -15.46
CA ILE A 171 -9.92 8.65 -16.78
C ILE A 171 -11.13 9.43 -17.32
N GLU A 172 -12.35 8.92 -17.15
CA GLU A 172 -13.58 9.63 -17.49
C GLU A 172 -13.74 10.94 -16.71
N ALA A 173 -13.43 10.94 -15.40
CA ALA A 173 -13.45 12.15 -14.58
C ALA A 173 -12.39 13.18 -15.01
N VAL A 174 -11.15 12.74 -15.29
CA VAL A 174 -10.08 13.58 -15.82
C VAL A 174 -10.51 14.25 -17.13
N VAL A 175 -11.02 13.48 -18.08
CA VAL A 175 -11.45 14.01 -19.40
C VAL A 175 -12.67 14.93 -19.25
N LYS A 176 -13.58 14.64 -18.31
CA LYS A 176 -14.75 15.49 -18.03
C LYS A 176 -14.37 16.82 -17.38
N HIS A 177 -13.73 16.80 -16.22
CA HIS A 177 -13.36 18.01 -15.48
C HIS A 177 -12.23 18.79 -16.16
N GLY A 178 -11.45 18.12 -17.01
CA GLY A 178 -10.42 18.73 -17.85
C GLY A 178 -10.93 19.47 -19.10
N ALA A 179 -12.15 19.16 -19.57
CA ALA A 179 -12.69 19.74 -20.81
C ALA A 179 -12.72 21.30 -20.84
N PRO A 180 -13.09 22.03 -19.76
CA PRO A 180 -13.04 23.50 -19.73
C PRO A 180 -11.64 24.10 -19.90
N PHE A 181 -10.59 23.29 -19.75
CA PHE A 181 -9.18 23.70 -19.80
C PHE A 181 -8.44 23.13 -21.03
N ASN A 182 -9.16 22.47 -21.95
CA ASN A 182 -8.58 21.65 -23.03
C ASN A 182 -7.55 20.62 -22.51
N PHE A 183 -7.78 20.06 -21.32
CA PHE A 183 -6.86 19.12 -20.68
C PHE A 183 -6.74 17.83 -21.49
N GLY A 184 -5.51 17.40 -21.76
CA GLY A 184 -5.20 16.25 -22.61
C GLY A 184 -4.93 14.95 -21.85
N LEU A 185 -4.56 13.91 -22.61
CA LEU A 185 -4.01 12.65 -22.07
C LEU A 185 -2.60 12.43 -22.63
N GLU A 186 -1.74 11.79 -21.83
CA GLU A 186 -0.50 11.19 -22.29
C GLU A 186 -0.57 9.67 -22.19
N VAL A 187 0.03 9.00 -23.18
CA VAL A 187 0.10 7.54 -23.30
C VAL A 187 1.53 7.08 -23.55
N GLY A 188 1.96 6.01 -22.89
CA GLY A 188 3.29 5.42 -22.99
C GLY A 188 3.33 4.08 -23.74
N SER A 189 2.19 3.60 -24.24
CA SER A 189 2.06 2.27 -24.87
C SER A 189 0.88 2.18 -25.84
N LYS A 190 0.89 1.14 -26.68
CA LYS A 190 -0.15 0.88 -27.70
C LYS A 190 -1.54 0.63 -27.09
N ALA A 191 -1.62 -0.05 -25.95
CA ALA A 191 -2.87 -0.30 -25.25
C ALA A 191 -3.47 1.00 -24.66
N GLU A 192 -2.62 1.83 -24.05
CA GLU A 192 -3.02 3.14 -23.55
C GLU A 192 -3.47 4.08 -24.67
N LEU A 193 -2.81 4.03 -25.84
CA LEU A 193 -3.21 4.80 -27.03
C LEU A 193 -4.63 4.41 -27.51
N VAL A 194 -4.96 3.11 -27.58
CA VAL A 194 -6.31 2.65 -27.96
C VAL A 194 -7.36 3.14 -26.95
N MET A 195 -7.07 3.10 -25.65
CA MET A 195 -7.94 3.67 -24.61
C MET A 195 -8.12 5.18 -24.78
N ALA A 196 -7.02 5.94 -24.91
CA ALA A 196 -7.06 7.39 -25.03
C ALA A 196 -7.75 7.85 -26.33
N MET A 197 -7.58 7.10 -27.42
CA MET A 197 -8.31 7.30 -28.68
C MET A 197 -9.83 7.25 -28.46
N SER A 198 -10.32 6.25 -27.72
CA SER A 198 -11.75 6.14 -27.38
C SER A 198 -12.24 7.27 -26.45
N GLN A 199 -11.40 7.77 -25.54
CA GLN A 199 -11.78 8.78 -24.55
C GLN A 199 -11.73 10.22 -25.11
N LEU A 200 -10.87 10.47 -26.10
CA LEU A 200 -10.66 11.78 -26.71
C LEU A 200 -11.29 11.92 -28.11
N ALA A 201 -11.92 10.89 -28.66
CA ALA A 201 -12.67 10.97 -29.91
C ALA A 201 -13.73 12.09 -29.85
N GLY A 202 -13.79 12.93 -30.89
CA GLY A 202 -14.73 14.05 -30.97
C GLY A 202 -14.44 15.25 -30.04
N ARG A 203 -13.34 15.23 -29.27
CA ARG A 203 -12.88 16.40 -28.50
C ARG A 203 -12.32 17.49 -29.43
N PRO A 204 -12.37 18.78 -29.02
CA PRO A 204 -11.85 19.87 -29.85
C PRO A 204 -10.34 19.72 -30.10
N PRO A 205 -9.79 20.23 -31.22
CA PRO A 205 -8.36 20.15 -31.54
C PRO A 205 -7.40 20.81 -30.52
N GLY A 206 -7.93 21.60 -29.57
CA GLY A 206 -7.17 22.11 -28.43
C GLY A 206 -6.79 21.02 -27.42
N THR A 207 -7.54 19.92 -27.35
CA THR A 207 -7.25 18.79 -26.45
C THR A 207 -6.11 17.94 -27.02
N HIS A 208 -5.00 17.86 -26.29
CA HIS A 208 -3.80 17.15 -26.72
C HIS A 208 -3.85 15.65 -26.42
N LEU A 209 -3.25 14.85 -27.31
CA LEU A 209 -2.89 13.45 -27.06
C LEU A 209 -1.38 13.30 -27.30
N VAL A 210 -0.61 13.22 -26.21
CA VAL A 210 0.85 13.08 -26.24
C VAL A 210 1.21 11.60 -26.24
N CYS A 211 2.00 11.17 -27.22
CA CYS A 211 2.33 9.76 -27.42
C CYS A 211 3.83 9.49 -27.21
N ASN A 212 4.16 9.00 -26.01
CA ASN A 212 5.50 8.61 -25.55
C ASN A 212 5.71 7.08 -25.58
N GLY A 213 6.83 6.60 -25.06
CA GLY A 213 7.18 5.19 -24.94
C GLY A 213 7.82 4.60 -26.20
N PHE A 214 8.08 3.30 -26.20
CA PHE A 214 8.66 2.60 -27.35
C PHE A 214 7.60 2.32 -28.43
N LYS A 215 7.90 2.67 -29.69
CA LYS A 215 6.90 2.66 -30.78
C LYS A 215 7.29 1.72 -31.92
N ASP A 216 6.40 0.79 -32.23
CA ASP A 216 6.44 -0.06 -33.42
C ASP A 216 5.65 0.57 -34.59
N ALA A 217 5.57 -0.12 -35.74
CA ALA A 217 4.85 0.37 -36.90
C ALA A 217 3.35 0.56 -36.62
N GLU A 218 2.74 -0.39 -35.90
CA GLU A 218 1.32 -0.36 -35.54
C GLU A 218 0.98 0.83 -34.62
N TYR A 219 1.84 1.13 -33.63
CA TYR A 219 1.71 2.33 -32.81
C TYR A 219 1.73 3.58 -33.70
N MET A 220 2.71 3.71 -34.60
CA MET A 220 2.81 4.87 -35.50
C MET A 220 1.56 5.01 -36.39
N GLU A 221 1.03 3.90 -36.92
CA GLU A 221 -0.23 3.86 -37.69
C GLU A 221 -1.40 4.37 -36.85
N LEU A 222 -1.57 3.86 -35.62
CA LEU A 222 -2.62 4.29 -34.68
C LEU A 222 -2.57 5.79 -34.38
N VAL A 223 -1.38 6.38 -34.20
CA VAL A 223 -1.26 7.84 -34.01
C VAL A 223 -1.74 8.60 -35.26
N LEU A 224 -1.36 8.16 -36.46
CA LEU A 224 -1.80 8.82 -37.69
C LEU A 224 -3.31 8.68 -37.90
N HIS A 225 -3.90 7.53 -37.57
CA HIS A 225 -5.36 7.36 -37.58
C HIS A 225 -6.09 8.26 -36.58
N CYS A 226 -5.51 8.52 -35.39
CA CYS A 226 -6.05 9.54 -34.48
C CYS A 226 -6.08 10.93 -35.15
N ARG A 227 -5.06 11.27 -35.95
CA ARG A 227 -5.03 12.54 -36.71
C ARG A 227 -6.04 12.58 -37.84
N GLU A 228 -6.31 11.47 -38.51
CA GLU A 228 -7.39 11.36 -39.51
C GLU A 228 -8.79 11.54 -38.88
N LEU A 229 -8.98 11.12 -37.63
CA LEU A 229 -10.17 11.43 -36.83
C LEU A 229 -10.22 12.89 -36.32
N GLY A 230 -9.27 13.75 -36.71
CA GLY A 230 -9.20 15.16 -36.31
C GLY A 230 -8.64 15.40 -34.90
N MET A 231 -8.12 14.36 -34.23
CA MET A 231 -7.53 14.47 -32.90
C MET A 231 -6.14 15.12 -32.97
N ASN A 232 -5.79 15.93 -31.98
CA ASN A 232 -4.46 16.53 -31.88
C ASN A 232 -3.45 15.56 -31.25
N ALA A 233 -3.25 14.43 -31.93
CA ALA A 233 -2.27 13.42 -31.57
C ALA A 233 -0.87 13.84 -32.05
N MET A 234 0.09 13.84 -31.11
CA MET A 234 1.48 14.24 -31.29
C MET A 234 2.39 13.08 -30.89
N VAL A 235 3.22 12.60 -31.82
CA VAL A 235 4.15 11.50 -31.55
C VAL A 235 5.52 12.03 -31.13
N VAL A 236 5.94 11.67 -29.92
CA VAL A 236 7.22 12.12 -29.36
C VAL A 236 8.31 11.12 -29.71
N MET A 237 9.30 11.52 -30.51
CA MET A 237 10.46 10.68 -30.82
C MET A 237 11.32 10.50 -29.57
N GLU A 238 11.48 9.25 -29.13
CA GLU A 238 12.33 8.86 -28.00
C GLU A 238 13.65 8.20 -28.45
N GLN A 239 13.73 7.75 -29.70
CA GLN A 239 14.96 7.27 -30.35
C GLN A 239 15.02 7.79 -31.79
N TYR A 240 16.23 8.07 -32.30
CA TYR A 240 16.40 8.57 -33.68
C TYR A 240 15.85 7.60 -34.76
N SER A 241 15.92 6.29 -34.50
CA SER A 241 15.36 5.24 -35.37
C SER A 241 13.85 5.30 -35.54
N GLU A 242 13.11 5.89 -34.58
CA GLU A 242 11.65 6.06 -34.66
C GLU A 242 11.26 7.04 -35.77
N LEU A 243 12.10 8.03 -36.09
CA LEU A 243 11.85 8.99 -37.17
C LEU A 243 11.76 8.31 -38.53
N GLU A 244 12.73 7.44 -38.86
CA GLU A 244 12.72 6.69 -40.12
C GLU A 244 11.54 5.71 -40.21
N LEU A 245 11.10 5.17 -39.07
CA LEU A 245 9.88 4.37 -39.01
C LEU A 245 8.64 5.21 -39.30
N LEU A 246 8.48 6.35 -38.60
CA LEU A 246 7.37 7.28 -38.81
C LEU A 246 7.30 7.76 -40.27
N LEU A 247 8.42 8.19 -40.87
CA LEU A 247 8.49 8.63 -42.26
C LEU A 247 8.06 7.54 -43.26
N ARG A 248 8.35 6.25 -43.00
CA ARG A 248 7.83 5.14 -43.82
C ARG A 248 6.31 4.98 -43.66
N VAL A 249 5.79 5.09 -42.44
CA VAL A 249 4.35 4.98 -42.18
C VAL A 249 3.58 6.15 -42.80
N CYS A 250 4.05 7.39 -42.63
CA CYS A 250 3.48 8.58 -43.26
C CYS A 250 3.40 8.46 -44.79
N ARG A 251 4.45 7.95 -45.45
CA ARG A 251 4.45 7.74 -46.91
C ARG A 251 3.47 6.66 -47.38
N ARG A 252 3.21 5.64 -46.57
CA ARG A 252 2.22 4.58 -46.88
C ARG A 252 0.78 5.07 -46.68
N LEU A 253 0.51 5.83 -45.62
CA LEU A 253 -0.85 6.29 -45.29
C LEU A 253 -1.22 7.64 -45.95
N GLY A 254 -0.24 8.44 -46.40
CA GLY A 254 -0.48 9.78 -46.94
C GLY A 254 -0.77 10.86 -45.88
N VAL A 255 -0.66 10.54 -44.59
CA VAL A 255 -0.99 11.42 -43.46
C VAL A 255 0.25 12.17 -42.97
N ARG A 256 0.13 13.49 -42.76
CA ARG A 256 1.19 14.29 -42.12
C ARG A 256 1.11 14.18 -40.59
N PRO A 257 2.22 13.85 -39.90
CA PRO A 257 2.28 13.75 -38.44
C PRO A 257 2.32 15.13 -37.78
N ALA A 258 2.07 15.15 -36.47
CA ALA A 258 2.64 16.16 -35.58
C ALA A 258 3.71 15.46 -34.73
N ILE A 259 4.92 16.02 -34.74
CA ILE A 259 6.13 15.38 -34.20
C ILE A 259 6.59 16.18 -32.99
N GLY A 260 6.83 15.46 -31.90
CA GLY A 260 7.64 15.93 -30.78
C GLY A 260 9.01 15.27 -30.77
N ILE A 261 9.97 15.88 -30.07
CA ILE A 261 11.26 15.24 -29.74
C ILE A 261 11.43 15.25 -28.23
N ARG A 262 11.72 14.08 -27.64
CA ARG A 262 12.16 13.97 -26.25
C ARG A 262 13.65 14.28 -26.17
N ALA A 263 14.03 15.37 -25.52
CA ALA A 263 15.43 15.72 -25.30
C ALA A 263 16.03 14.98 -24.09
N LYS A 264 17.29 14.54 -24.23
CA LYS A 264 18.14 14.17 -23.08
C LYS A 264 18.81 15.43 -22.53
N LEU A 265 18.30 15.89 -21.40
CA LEU A 265 18.90 16.97 -20.61
C LEU A 265 20.15 16.47 -19.89
N THR A 266 21.14 17.34 -19.73
CA THR A 266 22.40 17.08 -19.02
C THR A 266 22.25 17.26 -17.51
N THR A 267 21.33 18.13 -17.08
CA THR A 267 20.94 18.27 -15.68
C THR A 267 20.41 16.95 -15.12
N ARG A 268 20.84 16.60 -13.90
CA ARG A 268 20.44 15.36 -13.20
C ARG A 268 19.69 15.66 -11.92
N HIS A 269 18.91 14.69 -11.45
CA HIS A 269 18.30 14.74 -10.14
C HIS A 269 18.84 13.69 -9.18
N ASN A 270 18.83 14.04 -7.90
CA ASN A 270 19.04 13.12 -6.79
C ASN A 270 17.67 12.56 -6.35
N GLY A 271 17.58 11.28 -6.03
CA GLY A 271 16.33 10.59 -5.66
C GLY A 271 16.17 9.26 -6.40
N HIS A 272 15.14 8.48 -6.04
CA HIS A 272 14.93 7.11 -6.58
C HIS A 272 14.84 7.06 -8.11
N TRP A 273 14.28 8.11 -8.74
CA TRP A 273 14.12 8.20 -10.19
C TRP A 273 15.34 8.80 -10.91
N GLY A 274 16.44 9.14 -10.23
CA GLY A 274 17.58 9.93 -10.78
C GLY A 274 18.20 9.42 -12.08
N SER A 275 18.02 8.13 -12.39
CA SER A 275 18.44 7.46 -13.62
C SER A 275 17.59 7.78 -14.86
N THR A 276 16.43 8.45 -14.72
CA THR A 276 15.56 8.84 -15.84
C THR A 276 16.05 10.08 -16.60
N SER A 277 17.09 10.76 -16.11
CA SER A 277 17.75 11.92 -16.73
C SER A 277 19.22 11.67 -17.11
N GLY A 278 19.79 12.55 -17.93
CA GLY A 278 21.21 12.49 -18.33
C GLY A 278 21.52 11.46 -19.43
N ASP A 279 22.82 11.37 -19.77
CA ASP A 279 23.33 10.53 -20.87
C ASP A 279 23.00 9.03 -20.81
N LYS A 280 22.66 8.52 -19.62
CA LYS A 280 22.30 7.12 -19.36
C LYS A 280 20.78 6.86 -19.36
N ALA A 281 19.96 7.89 -19.53
CA ALA A 281 18.51 7.74 -19.56
C ALA A 281 18.05 6.80 -20.69
N LYS A 282 17.06 5.95 -20.39
CA LYS A 282 16.50 4.93 -21.30
C LYS A 282 15.97 5.54 -22.61
N PHE A 283 15.40 6.74 -22.54
CA PHE A 283 14.68 7.40 -23.62
C PHE A 283 15.18 8.83 -23.87
N GLY A 284 15.00 9.31 -25.10
CA GLY A 284 15.34 10.67 -25.53
C GLY A 284 16.60 10.75 -26.39
N LEU A 285 16.64 11.81 -27.20
CA LEU A 285 17.69 12.12 -28.17
C LEU A 285 18.72 13.06 -27.53
N ARG A 286 20.00 12.81 -27.77
CA ARG A 286 21.10 13.74 -27.50
C ARG A 286 21.12 14.87 -28.54
N ALA A 287 21.73 16.01 -28.23
CA ALA A 287 21.80 17.17 -29.13
C ALA A 287 22.20 16.82 -30.60
N ARG A 288 23.18 15.92 -30.80
CA ARG A 288 23.59 15.42 -32.12
C ARG A 288 22.46 14.72 -32.90
N GLU A 289 21.60 13.97 -32.20
CA GLU A 289 20.47 13.22 -32.76
C GLU A 289 19.28 14.17 -33.02
N ILE A 290 19.09 15.19 -32.18
CA ILE A 290 18.11 16.27 -32.41
C ILE A 290 18.46 17.03 -33.69
N VAL A 291 19.72 17.46 -33.86
CA VAL A 291 20.18 18.14 -35.10
C VAL A 291 20.04 17.23 -36.33
N ALA A 292 20.37 15.93 -36.20
CA ALA A 292 20.15 14.98 -37.28
C ALA A 292 18.66 14.82 -37.64
N ALA A 293 17.76 14.83 -36.65
CA ALA A 293 16.32 14.73 -36.87
C ALA A 293 15.75 15.98 -37.56
N VAL A 294 16.22 17.16 -37.17
CA VAL A 294 15.90 18.44 -37.83
C VAL A 294 16.32 18.42 -39.30
N ASN A 295 17.58 18.07 -39.59
CA ASN A 295 18.10 17.99 -40.96
C ASN A 295 17.29 16.99 -41.80
N ARG A 296 17.00 15.81 -41.25
CA ARG A 296 16.23 14.77 -41.93
C ARG A 296 14.79 15.20 -42.23
N LEU A 297 14.14 15.92 -41.32
CA LEU A 297 12.82 16.50 -41.56
C LEU A 297 12.84 17.65 -42.57
N ALA A 298 13.93 18.41 -42.65
CA ALA A 298 14.12 19.44 -43.68
C ALA A 298 14.26 18.81 -45.09
N GLU A 299 15.04 17.73 -45.22
CA GLU A 299 15.18 16.96 -46.47
C GLU A 299 13.84 16.43 -47.00
N GLU A 300 12.95 15.97 -46.12
CA GLU A 300 11.64 15.42 -46.49
C GLU A 300 10.54 16.51 -46.65
N GLY A 301 10.84 17.79 -46.41
CA GLY A 301 9.83 18.87 -46.45
C GLY A 301 8.78 18.76 -45.34
N MET A 302 9.21 18.35 -44.14
CA MET A 302 8.37 18.06 -42.96
C MET A 302 8.86 18.76 -41.69
N LEU A 303 9.70 19.78 -41.80
CA LEU A 303 10.23 20.53 -40.66
C LEU A 303 9.13 21.33 -39.91
N ASP A 304 8.04 21.67 -40.59
CA ASP A 304 6.78 22.21 -40.03
C ASP A 304 6.02 21.21 -39.14
N CYS A 305 6.23 19.90 -39.34
CA CYS A 305 5.63 18.86 -38.52
C CYS A 305 6.29 18.75 -37.15
N LEU A 306 7.56 19.17 -36.99
CA LEU A 306 8.23 19.24 -35.70
C LEU A 306 7.72 20.44 -34.91
N CYS A 307 6.87 20.17 -33.92
CA CYS A 307 6.15 21.22 -33.20
C CYS A 307 6.27 21.16 -31.68
N LEU A 308 6.83 20.09 -31.10
CA LEU A 308 6.87 19.88 -29.65
C LEU A 308 8.27 19.50 -29.16
N LEU A 309 8.76 20.19 -28.13
CA LEU A 309 9.91 19.74 -27.36
C LEU A 309 9.41 19.12 -26.06
N HIS A 310 9.65 17.82 -25.86
CA HIS A 310 9.35 17.13 -24.62
C HIS A 310 10.62 16.92 -23.81
N PHE A 311 10.52 16.98 -22.49
CA PHE A 311 11.50 16.42 -21.58
C PHE A 311 10.78 15.85 -20.36
N HIS A 312 11.36 14.82 -19.75
CA HIS A 312 10.85 14.29 -18.49
C HIS A 312 12.03 13.86 -17.62
N VAL A 313 12.14 14.52 -16.46
CA VAL A 313 13.28 14.40 -15.56
C VAL A 313 13.18 13.15 -14.68
N GLY A 314 11.96 12.87 -14.22
CA GLY A 314 11.59 11.78 -13.31
C GLY A 314 10.29 12.11 -12.58
N SER A 315 9.76 11.17 -11.80
CA SER A 315 8.65 11.46 -10.86
C SER A 315 9.20 12.06 -9.57
N GLN A 316 8.34 12.76 -8.81
CA GLN A 316 8.64 13.24 -7.46
C GLN A 316 9.92 14.11 -7.39
N ILE A 317 9.93 15.24 -8.12
CA ILE A 317 11.02 16.22 -8.02
C ILE A 317 10.82 17.02 -6.74
N THR A 318 11.68 16.84 -5.73
CA THR A 318 11.48 17.36 -4.36
C THR A 318 12.02 18.79 -4.15
N ASN A 319 12.99 19.21 -4.97
CA ASN A 319 13.67 20.52 -4.84
C ASN A 319 13.40 21.43 -6.05
N ILE A 320 12.83 22.62 -5.80
CA ILE A 320 12.42 23.57 -6.86
C ILE A 320 13.58 24.13 -7.69
N ARG A 321 14.81 24.20 -7.15
CA ARG A 321 15.98 24.71 -7.90
C ARG A 321 16.28 23.86 -9.14
N MET A 322 16.09 22.55 -9.00
CA MET A 322 16.30 21.58 -10.07
C MET A 322 15.28 21.75 -11.21
N VAL A 323 14.03 22.08 -10.88
CA VAL A 323 13.00 22.42 -11.88
C VAL A 323 13.48 23.61 -12.72
N LYS A 324 14.04 24.67 -12.10
CA LYS A 324 14.59 25.83 -12.83
C LYS A 324 15.77 25.47 -13.73
N GLU A 325 16.72 24.67 -13.26
CA GLU A 325 17.89 24.26 -14.05
C GLU A 325 17.49 23.47 -15.29
N VAL A 326 16.60 22.49 -15.11
CA VAL A 326 15.97 21.69 -16.16
C VAL A 326 15.26 22.56 -17.20
N LEU A 327 14.37 23.46 -16.74
CA LEU A 327 13.62 24.36 -17.61
C LEU A 327 14.52 25.30 -18.40
N ARG A 328 15.61 25.78 -17.80
CA ARG A 328 16.57 26.66 -18.47
C ARG A 328 17.28 25.92 -19.61
N GLU A 329 17.71 24.68 -19.39
CA GLU A 329 18.30 23.84 -20.44
C GLU A 329 17.29 23.54 -21.56
N ALA A 330 16.08 23.13 -21.20
CA ALA A 330 15.01 22.83 -22.16
C ALA A 330 14.56 24.06 -22.97
N SER A 331 14.43 25.22 -22.34
CA SER A 331 14.04 26.46 -23.02
C SER A 331 15.11 26.92 -24.01
N CYS A 332 16.40 26.75 -23.69
CA CYS A 332 17.49 26.94 -24.65
C CYS A 332 17.32 26.02 -25.87
N LEU A 333 17.10 24.72 -25.65
CA LEU A 333 16.89 23.75 -26.74
C LEU A 333 15.67 24.09 -27.60
N TYR A 334 14.57 24.55 -26.99
CA TYR A 334 13.38 25.03 -27.71
C TYR A 334 13.73 26.21 -28.62
N ALA A 335 14.46 27.20 -28.11
CA ALA A 335 14.85 28.39 -28.88
C ALA A 335 15.81 28.08 -30.03
N GLU A 336 16.73 27.12 -29.87
CA GLU A 336 17.59 26.65 -30.96
C GLU A 336 16.78 25.90 -32.03
N LEU A 337 15.78 25.08 -31.66
CA LEU A 337 14.87 24.45 -32.63
C LEU A 337 14.07 25.47 -33.46
N VAL A 338 13.60 26.55 -32.84
CA VAL A 338 12.96 27.67 -33.56
C VAL A 338 13.94 28.34 -34.54
N GLN A 339 15.19 28.60 -34.11
CA GLN A 339 16.22 29.21 -34.98
C GLN A 339 16.63 28.30 -36.15
N LEU A 340 16.56 26.98 -35.97
CA LEU A 340 16.76 25.99 -37.04
C LEU A 340 15.56 25.88 -38.00
N GLY A 341 14.47 26.61 -37.77
CA GLY A 341 13.29 26.68 -38.64
C GLY A 341 12.20 25.64 -38.37
N ALA A 342 12.27 24.91 -37.24
CA ALA A 342 11.21 23.98 -36.86
C ALA A 342 9.88 24.69 -36.54
N GLY A 343 8.76 24.05 -36.89
CA GLY A 343 7.40 24.55 -36.64
C GLY A 343 6.95 24.52 -35.19
N MET A 344 7.83 24.87 -34.25
CA MET A 344 7.66 24.76 -32.80
C MET A 344 6.46 25.56 -32.28
N ARG A 345 5.66 24.91 -31.44
CA ARG A 345 4.44 25.47 -30.81
C ARG A 345 4.30 25.07 -29.34
N TYR A 346 4.89 23.95 -28.94
CA TYR A 346 4.69 23.34 -27.62
C TYR A 346 6.04 23.10 -26.93
N ILE A 347 6.10 23.42 -25.64
CA ILE A 347 7.12 22.90 -24.73
C ILE A 347 6.42 22.06 -23.67
N ASP A 348 6.78 20.79 -23.59
CA ASP A 348 6.21 19.82 -22.68
C ASP A 348 7.24 19.47 -21.62
N CYS A 349 6.93 19.88 -20.38
CA CYS A 349 7.78 19.68 -19.22
C CYS A 349 7.64 18.28 -18.60
N GLY A 350 6.77 17.43 -19.17
CA GLY A 350 6.52 16.09 -18.69
C GLY A 350 5.95 16.07 -17.27
N GLY A 351 6.05 14.91 -16.62
CA GLY A 351 5.76 14.78 -15.19
C GLY A 351 6.94 15.25 -14.33
N GLY A 352 6.68 15.40 -13.02
CA GLY A 352 7.73 15.73 -12.05
C GLY A 352 7.22 16.50 -10.84
N LEU A 353 6.12 17.24 -11.00
CA LEU A 353 5.38 17.88 -9.90
C LEU A 353 5.09 16.85 -8.80
N ALA A 354 5.65 17.08 -7.62
CA ALA A 354 5.64 16.17 -6.50
C ALA A 354 4.35 16.23 -5.68
N VAL A 355 4.23 15.32 -4.72
CA VAL A 355 3.21 15.30 -3.67
C VAL A 355 3.93 15.26 -2.32
N ASP A 356 3.45 16.03 -1.35
CA ASP A 356 3.96 15.95 0.01
C ASP A 356 3.27 14.79 0.75
N TYR A 357 3.92 13.62 0.82
CA TYR A 357 3.38 12.43 1.47
C TYR A 357 3.61 12.44 2.98
N ASP A 358 4.73 13.00 3.46
CA ASP A 358 5.05 13.10 4.89
C ASP A 358 4.50 14.39 5.53
N GLY A 359 4.13 15.38 4.72
CA GLY A 359 3.60 16.67 5.17
C GLY A 359 4.67 17.56 5.82
N SER A 360 5.95 17.28 5.61
CA SER A 360 7.07 18.04 6.18
C SER A 360 7.42 19.30 5.39
N PHE A 361 6.96 19.41 4.15
CA PHE A 361 7.30 20.47 3.19
C PHE A 361 8.82 20.64 2.98
N THR A 362 9.56 19.53 2.90
CA THR A 362 11.04 19.50 2.76
C THR A 362 11.47 18.93 1.41
N ASP A 363 12.77 18.87 1.10
CA ASP A 363 13.28 18.16 -0.07
C ASP A 363 13.54 16.65 0.17
N SER A 364 12.93 16.07 1.22
CA SER A 364 12.90 14.61 1.48
C SER A 364 12.34 13.85 0.28
N ALA A 365 12.71 12.57 0.13
CA ALA A 365 12.20 11.71 -0.94
C ALA A 365 10.67 11.53 -0.93
N ALA A 366 10.04 11.68 0.25
CA ALA A 366 8.59 11.58 0.43
C ALA A 366 7.88 12.94 0.40
N SER A 367 8.60 14.06 0.27
CA SER A 367 8.07 15.42 0.42
C SER A 367 8.37 16.30 -0.82
N MET A 368 8.02 17.59 -0.71
CA MET A 368 8.49 18.63 -1.62
C MET A 368 8.62 19.99 -0.93
N SER A 369 9.66 20.74 -1.30
CA SER A 369 10.02 22.05 -0.71
C SER A 369 9.36 23.24 -1.42
N TYR A 370 8.23 23.04 -2.09
CA TYR A 370 7.58 24.07 -2.91
C TYR A 370 6.08 23.86 -3.09
N THR A 371 5.37 24.96 -3.36
CA THR A 371 3.93 24.94 -3.63
C THR A 371 3.66 24.76 -5.13
N LEU A 372 2.44 24.34 -5.46
CA LEU A 372 1.92 24.32 -6.83
C LEU A 372 2.10 25.68 -7.55
N GLN A 373 1.91 26.80 -6.84
CA GLN A 373 2.10 28.14 -7.40
C GLN A 373 3.58 28.45 -7.65
N HIS A 374 4.50 28.01 -6.78
CA HIS A 374 5.94 28.17 -7.03
C HIS A 374 6.37 27.41 -8.28
N TYR A 375 5.92 26.15 -8.43
CA TYR A 375 6.16 25.37 -9.64
C TYR A 375 5.64 26.06 -10.90
N ALA A 376 4.38 26.49 -10.91
CA ALA A 376 3.78 27.19 -12.05
C ALA A 376 4.53 28.49 -12.39
N ASN A 377 4.89 29.29 -11.38
CA ASN A 377 5.67 30.52 -11.57
C ASN A 377 7.03 30.24 -12.22
N ASP A 378 7.74 29.23 -11.73
CA ASP A 378 9.10 28.93 -12.17
C ASP A 378 9.13 28.29 -13.57
N VAL A 379 8.11 27.49 -13.92
CA VAL A 379 7.88 27.00 -15.29
C VAL A 379 7.65 28.16 -16.26
N VAL A 380 6.70 29.05 -15.96
CA VAL A 380 6.36 30.17 -16.86
C VAL A 380 7.53 31.17 -16.98
N SER A 381 8.17 31.56 -15.86
CA SER A 381 9.28 32.52 -15.88
C SER A 381 10.46 32.02 -16.71
N ALA A 382 10.88 30.76 -16.54
CA ALA A 382 12.03 30.22 -17.26
C ALA A 382 11.83 30.17 -18.79
N VAL A 383 10.61 29.82 -19.24
CA VAL A 383 10.27 29.82 -20.66
C VAL A 383 10.15 31.26 -21.19
N GLN A 384 9.47 32.15 -20.46
CA GLN A 384 9.27 33.56 -20.83
C GLN A 384 10.60 34.30 -20.98
N GLU A 385 11.50 34.18 -20.00
CA GLU A 385 12.81 34.82 -20.00
C GLU A 385 13.62 34.42 -21.24
N MET A 386 13.61 33.14 -21.61
CA MET A 386 14.29 32.65 -22.81
C MET A 386 13.63 33.16 -24.10
N CYS A 387 12.31 33.19 -24.15
CA CYS A 387 11.58 33.68 -25.33
C CYS A 387 11.85 35.16 -25.59
N ILE A 388 11.85 35.99 -24.53
CA ILE A 388 12.24 37.41 -24.59
C ILE A 388 13.71 37.55 -25.02
N GLN A 389 14.64 36.83 -24.39
CA GLN A 389 16.08 36.92 -24.70
C GLN A 389 16.41 36.54 -26.14
N ARG A 390 15.65 35.62 -26.74
CA ARG A 390 15.88 35.13 -28.11
C ARG A 390 14.95 35.77 -29.16
N GLY A 391 14.01 36.63 -28.75
CA GLY A 391 13.08 37.31 -29.65
C GLY A 391 12.10 36.35 -30.36
N ILE A 392 11.69 35.27 -29.69
CA ILE A 392 10.81 34.23 -30.25
C ILE A 392 9.43 34.26 -29.58
N ALA A 393 8.41 33.77 -30.29
CA ALA A 393 7.06 33.63 -29.74
C ALA A 393 7.01 32.58 -28.61
N PRO A 394 6.38 32.87 -27.46
CA PRO A 394 6.26 31.89 -26.39
C PRO A 394 5.39 30.68 -26.77
N PRO A 395 5.82 29.43 -26.51
CA PRO A 395 5.03 28.23 -26.77
C PRO A 395 3.80 28.10 -25.87
N THR A 396 2.88 27.21 -26.23
CA THR A 396 2.01 26.58 -25.24
C THR A 396 2.84 25.66 -24.32
N ILE A 397 2.69 25.83 -23.01
CA ILE A 397 3.33 25.01 -21.98
C ILE A 397 2.44 23.80 -21.68
N ILE A 398 3.01 22.60 -21.70
CA ILE A 398 2.36 21.33 -21.33
C ILE A 398 3.06 20.74 -20.10
N THR A 399 2.29 20.07 -19.23
CA THR A 399 2.79 19.32 -18.07
C THR A 399 2.00 18.03 -17.86
N GLU A 400 2.66 16.92 -17.57
CA GLU A 400 2.07 15.59 -17.34
C GLU A 400 1.98 15.27 -15.83
N SER A 401 1.30 16.11 -15.05
CA SER A 401 1.36 16.09 -13.58
C SER A 401 0.51 15.00 -12.88
N GLY A 402 0.53 13.77 -13.40
CA GLY A 402 -0.36 12.68 -12.95
C GLY A 402 -0.34 12.37 -11.45
N ARG A 403 0.86 12.22 -10.84
CA ARG A 403 1.02 11.96 -9.39
C ARG A 403 0.33 13.06 -8.57
N ALA A 404 0.59 14.32 -8.89
CA ALA A 404 0.01 15.46 -8.20
C ALA A 404 -1.50 15.60 -8.39
N LEU A 405 -2.06 15.14 -9.51
CA LEU A 405 -3.50 15.25 -9.78
C LEU A 405 -4.33 14.15 -9.12
N ALA A 406 -3.79 12.93 -9.01
CA ALA A 406 -4.57 11.76 -8.60
C ALA A 406 -4.14 11.09 -7.28
N SER A 407 -3.02 11.44 -6.63
CA SER A 407 -2.65 10.77 -5.35
C SER A 407 -3.76 10.90 -4.30
N HIS A 408 -4.25 12.11 -4.05
CA HIS A 408 -5.27 12.41 -3.04
C HIS A 408 -6.66 11.83 -3.30
N HIS A 409 -6.97 11.31 -4.49
CA HIS A 409 -8.34 10.89 -4.81
C HIS A 409 -8.76 9.55 -4.22
N SER A 410 -7.82 8.75 -3.71
CA SER A 410 -8.07 7.37 -3.28
C SER A 410 -7.60 7.11 -1.85
N VAL A 411 -8.44 6.36 -1.12
CA VAL A 411 -8.19 5.92 0.26
C VAL A 411 -8.50 4.43 0.36
N LEU A 412 -7.55 3.66 0.88
CA LEU A 412 -7.75 2.26 1.23
C LEU A 412 -8.10 2.17 2.73
N VAL A 413 -9.29 1.65 3.05
CA VAL A 413 -9.73 1.35 4.43
C VAL A 413 -9.62 -0.14 4.69
N PHE A 414 -9.06 -0.53 5.83
CA PHE A 414 -8.89 -1.91 6.26
C PHE A 414 -9.03 -2.04 7.78
N ASP A 415 -9.48 -3.20 8.26
CA ASP A 415 -9.56 -3.50 9.69
C ASP A 415 -8.31 -4.21 10.21
N VAL A 416 -8.04 -4.00 11.51
CA VAL A 416 -7.10 -4.79 12.29
C VAL A 416 -7.82 -6.05 12.77
N LEU A 417 -7.30 -7.23 12.44
CA LEU A 417 -7.91 -8.51 12.78
C LEU A 417 -7.51 -8.96 14.18
N THR A 418 -6.20 -8.98 14.46
CA THR A 418 -5.64 -9.47 15.71
C THR A 418 -4.33 -8.77 16.05
N ILE A 419 -3.97 -8.79 17.33
CA ILE A 419 -2.58 -8.74 17.78
C ILE A 419 -2.10 -10.21 17.81
N PRO A 420 -0.83 -10.54 17.49
CA PRO A 420 -0.29 -11.84 17.86
C PRO A 420 -0.25 -11.92 19.39
N GLU A 421 -1.32 -12.48 19.96
CA GLU A 421 -1.33 -12.99 21.33
C GLU A 421 -0.33 -14.15 21.39
N CYS A 422 0.91 -13.83 21.80
CA CYS A 422 1.70 -14.81 22.50
C CYS A 422 0.95 -15.22 23.78
N LEU A 423 1.26 -16.38 24.36
CA LEU A 423 0.61 -16.92 25.56
C LEU A 423 0.96 -16.11 26.85
N SER A 424 1.16 -14.80 26.74
CA SER A 424 1.94 -13.97 27.65
C SER A 424 1.29 -12.61 27.96
N GLU A 425 -0.03 -12.56 28.15
CA GLU A 425 -0.70 -11.40 28.78
C GLU A 425 -1.48 -11.78 30.07
N GLN A 426 -1.51 -13.06 30.49
CA GLN A 426 -1.99 -13.44 31.82
C GLN A 426 -0.88 -13.33 32.88
N ARG A 427 -0.83 -12.18 33.54
CA ARG A 427 0.10 -11.82 34.64
C ARG A 427 0.25 -12.91 35.72
N VAL A 428 -0.83 -13.65 35.98
CA VAL A 428 -0.92 -14.70 36.99
C VAL A 428 -0.06 -15.92 36.62
N GLU A 429 -0.06 -16.34 35.35
CA GLU A 429 0.67 -17.55 34.92
C GLU A 429 2.19 -17.34 34.93
N GLN A 430 2.67 -16.12 34.68
CA GLN A 430 4.11 -15.83 34.64
C GLN A 430 4.77 -15.92 36.03
N GLU A 431 4.16 -15.33 37.06
CA GLU A 431 4.66 -15.44 38.44
C GLU A 431 4.53 -16.88 38.97
N GLU A 432 3.40 -17.57 38.70
CA GLU A 432 3.22 -18.98 39.05
C GLU A 432 4.26 -19.91 38.39
N VAL A 433 4.65 -19.64 37.14
CA VAL A 433 5.73 -20.41 36.47
C VAL A 433 7.08 -20.21 37.17
N VAL A 434 7.46 -18.97 37.51
CA VAL A 434 8.72 -18.67 38.24
C VAL A 434 8.72 -19.32 39.63
N GLU A 435 7.60 -19.23 40.36
CA GLU A 435 7.45 -19.86 41.68
C GLU A 435 7.52 -21.39 41.60
N SER A 436 6.92 -22.00 40.56
CA SER A 436 6.87 -23.47 40.39
C SER A 436 8.22 -24.14 40.12
N ILE A 437 9.28 -23.37 39.89
CA ILE A 437 10.66 -23.88 39.82
C ILE A 437 11.13 -24.23 41.23
N GLU A 438 10.94 -25.49 41.63
CA GLU A 438 11.37 -26.03 42.94
C GLU A 438 12.90 -25.91 43.11
N ILE A 439 13.33 -25.05 44.03
CA ILE A 439 14.73 -25.02 44.51
C ILE A 439 14.93 -26.18 45.48
N ARG A 440 15.20 -27.39 44.96
CA ARG A 440 15.46 -28.60 45.76
C ARG A 440 16.89 -28.68 46.35
N ASP A 441 17.43 -27.58 46.88
CA ASP A 441 18.74 -27.62 47.54
C ASP A 441 19.05 -26.41 48.45
N ASP A 442 19.28 -26.67 49.74
CA ASP A 442 19.67 -25.66 50.75
C ASP A 442 21.19 -25.39 50.78
N ARG A 443 21.98 -25.98 49.87
CA ARG A 443 23.46 -25.86 49.88
C ARG A 443 23.95 -24.53 49.31
N PRO A 444 25.10 -23.97 49.75
CA PRO A 444 25.62 -22.72 49.18
C PRO A 444 25.96 -22.81 47.68
N LEU A 445 25.60 -21.76 46.94
CA LEU A 445 25.59 -21.63 45.47
C LEU A 445 26.79 -22.30 44.76
N THR A 446 28.02 -22.03 45.20
CA THR A 446 29.25 -22.56 44.58
C THR A 446 29.38 -24.10 44.59
N LYS A 447 28.64 -24.81 45.45
CA LYS A 447 28.52 -26.27 45.40
C LYS A 447 27.40 -26.75 44.48
N GLN A 448 26.31 -25.99 44.35
CA GLN A 448 25.19 -26.31 43.45
C GLN A 448 25.60 -26.14 41.97
N LEU A 449 26.25 -25.02 41.64
CA LEU A 449 26.78 -24.73 40.29
C LEU A 449 27.67 -25.88 39.78
N ARG A 450 28.48 -26.48 40.67
CA ARG A 450 29.35 -27.64 40.37
C ARG A 450 28.62 -28.98 40.25
N ALA A 451 27.35 -29.08 40.66
CA ALA A 451 26.53 -30.28 40.54
C ALA A 451 25.63 -30.22 39.30
N ALA A 452 24.99 -29.07 39.04
CA ALA A 452 24.22 -28.82 37.82
C ALA A 452 25.07 -28.92 36.55
N ALA A 453 26.31 -28.41 36.59
CA ALA A 453 27.29 -28.61 35.51
C ALA A 453 27.70 -30.08 35.24
N ARG A 454 27.29 -31.04 36.10
CA ARG A 454 27.52 -32.49 35.91
C ARG A 454 26.27 -33.27 35.52
N SER A 455 25.07 -32.70 35.69
CA SER A 455 23.81 -33.40 35.35
C SER A 455 23.40 -33.22 33.89
N GLY A 456 24.03 -32.31 33.14
CA GLY A 456 23.91 -32.21 31.68
C GLY A 456 22.54 -31.77 31.18
N LYS A 457 21.73 -31.11 32.02
CA LYS A 457 20.43 -30.52 31.68
C LYS A 457 20.42 -29.07 32.11
N GLY A 458 19.70 -28.20 31.38
CA GLY A 458 19.82 -26.75 31.47
C GLY A 458 19.29 -26.08 32.75
N THR A 459 18.99 -26.86 33.79
CA THR A 459 18.61 -26.42 35.15
C THR A 459 19.54 -25.34 35.72
N PHE A 460 20.83 -25.35 35.37
CA PHE A 460 21.77 -24.29 35.74
C PHE A 460 21.31 -22.91 35.25
N LEU A 461 20.97 -22.79 33.95
CA LEU A 461 20.56 -21.52 33.34
C LEU A 461 19.25 -21.03 33.97
N LEU A 462 18.29 -21.93 34.17
CA LEU A 462 17.01 -21.62 34.83
C LEU A 462 17.20 -21.09 36.26
N MET A 463 18.10 -21.70 37.05
CA MET A 463 18.38 -21.25 38.42
C MET A 463 19.03 -19.86 38.44
N THR A 464 20.04 -19.60 37.60
CA THR A 464 20.67 -18.27 37.52
C THR A 464 19.69 -17.21 37.00
N PHE A 465 18.78 -17.58 36.10
CA PHE A 465 17.73 -16.66 35.64
C PHE A 465 16.75 -16.29 36.76
N LYS A 466 16.37 -17.26 37.61
CA LYS A 466 15.51 -17.02 38.78
C LYS A 466 16.18 -16.09 39.80
N GLU A 467 17.47 -16.28 40.04
CA GLU A 467 18.26 -15.40 40.91
C GLU A 467 18.30 -13.94 40.40
N VAL A 468 18.37 -13.71 39.09
CA VAL A 468 18.25 -12.36 38.50
C VAL A 468 16.86 -11.75 38.75
N PHE A 469 15.78 -12.54 38.59
CA PHE A 469 14.41 -12.07 38.82
C PHE A 469 14.13 -11.72 40.30
N GLU A 470 14.58 -12.57 41.23
CA GLU A 470 14.35 -12.39 42.67
C GLU A 470 15.13 -11.20 43.26
N ASN A 471 16.28 -10.85 42.69
CA ASN A 471 17.16 -9.78 43.18
C ASN A 471 16.95 -8.40 42.52
N ILE A 472 15.90 -8.22 41.69
CA ILE A 472 15.57 -6.90 41.10
C ILE A 472 15.30 -5.88 42.21
N SER A 473 16.11 -4.82 42.25
CA SER A 473 16.05 -3.79 43.29
C SER A 473 15.80 -2.38 42.71
N ALA A 474 15.34 -1.47 43.58
CA ALA A 474 14.96 -0.10 43.21
C ALA A 474 16.17 0.84 43.07
N ASP A 475 17.09 0.52 42.15
CA ASP A 475 18.21 1.38 41.75
C ASP A 475 18.40 1.34 40.22
N ALA A 476 18.64 2.49 39.60
CA ALA A 476 18.72 2.60 38.14
C ALA A 476 19.93 1.86 37.51
N SER A 477 21.02 1.67 38.26
CA SER A 477 22.14 0.84 37.81
C SER A 477 21.79 -0.64 37.95
N ALA A 478 21.20 -1.05 39.08
CA ALA A 478 20.79 -2.44 39.33
C ALA A 478 19.70 -2.91 38.34
N LEU A 479 18.73 -2.05 37.97
CA LEU A 479 17.74 -2.36 36.93
C LEU A 479 18.37 -2.60 35.56
N ARG A 480 19.48 -1.90 35.25
CA ARG A 480 20.22 -2.06 33.99
C ARG A 480 21.12 -3.30 34.01
N GLU A 481 21.72 -3.61 35.16
CA GLU A 481 22.47 -4.85 35.38
C GLU A 481 21.56 -6.07 35.24
N ALA A 482 20.41 -6.09 35.94
CA ALA A 482 19.42 -7.17 35.84
C ALA A 482 18.90 -7.40 34.41
N PHE A 483 18.67 -6.33 33.63
CA PHE A 483 18.28 -6.45 32.22
C PHE A 483 19.41 -7.04 31.35
N ASN A 484 20.66 -6.60 31.55
CA ASN A 484 21.81 -7.08 30.81
C ASN A 484 22.08 -8.57 31.10
N ASP A 485 22.00 -8.97 32.37
CA ASP A 485 22.19 -10.35 32.80
C ASP A 485 21.07 -11.26 32.27
N ALA A 486 19.81 -10.85 32.37
CA ALA A 486 18.69 -11.59 31.78
C ALA A 486 18.83 -11.75 30.26
N SER A 487 19.31 -10.71 29.57
CA SER A 487 19.60 -10.76 28.13
C SER A 487 20.72 -11.74 27.80
N TYR A 488 21.82 -11.70 28.57
CA TYR A 488 22.94 -12.62 28.43
C TYR A 488 22.53 -14.09 28.67
N PHE A 489 21.73 -14.37 29.71
CA PHE A 489 21.26 -15.72 30.00
C PHE A 489 20.22 -16.22 28.98
N LYS A 490 19.40 -15.33 28.39
CA LYS A 490 18.52 -15.67 27.27
C LYS A 490 19.34 -16.08 26.03
N ASP A 491 20.40 -15.35 25.72
CA ASP A 491 21.33 -15.70 24.65
C ASP A 491 22.07 -17.03 24.89
N GLU A 492 22.55 -17.27 26.11
CA GLU A 492 23.13 -18.56 26.50
C GLU A 492 22.12 -19.71 26.40
N ALA A 493 20.86 -19.50 26.77
CA ALA A 493 19.80 -20.49 26.59
C ALA A 493 19.48 -20.75 25.11
N VAL A 494 19.46 -19.71 24.26
CA VAL A 494 19.34 -19.89 22.80
C VAL A 494 20.53 -20.69 22.25
N ARG A 495 21.76 -20.44 22.74
CA ARG A 495 22.96 -21.22 22.36
C ARG A 495 22.87 -22.68 22.84
N ALA A 496 22.49 -22.91 24.09
CA ALA A 496 22.35 -24.25 24.67
C ALA A 496 21.22 -25.07 24.00
N PHE A 497 20.10 -24.45 23.65
CA PHE A 497 19.03 -25.09 22.87
C PHE A 497 19.50 -25.51 21.47
N LYS A 498 20.21 -24.62 20.75
CA LYS A 498 20.83 -24.94 19.44
C LYS A 498 21.85 -26.10 19.50
N LEU A 499 22.42 -26.37 20.67
CA LEU A 499 23.35 -27.47 20.93
C LEU A 499 22.68 -28.73 21.49
N GLY A 500 21.35 -28.74 21.65
CA GLY A 500 20.60 -29.87 22.22
C GLY A 500 20.78 -30.07 23.73
N VAL A 501 21.27 -29.05 24.45
CA VAL A 501 21.51 -29.08 25.92
C VAL A 501 20.26 -28.67 26.71
N LEU A 502 19.36 -27.92 26.08
CA LEU A 502 18.03 -27.55 26.60
C LEU A 502 16.93 -28.25 25.80
N SER A 503 15.90 -28.71 26.50
CA SER A 503 14.61 -29.08 25.93
C SER A 503 13.80 -27.85 25.47
N LEU A 504 12.71 -28.08 24.73
CA LEU A 504 11.81 -27.00 24.31
C LEU A 504 11.09 -26.39 25.52
N GLU A 505 10.71 -27.23 26.50
CA GLU A 505 10.07 -26.81 27.74
C GLU A 505 11.00 -25.93 28.60
N GLU A 506 12.27 -26.31 28.76
CA GLU A 506 13.25 -25.47 29.48
C GLU A 506 13.56 -24.17 28.70
N ARG A 507 13.56 -24.22 27.35
CA ARG A 507 13.74 -23.02 26.51
C ARG A 507 12.56 -22.04 26.66
N ALA A 508 11.33 -22.56 26.67
CA ALA A 508 10.12 -21.79 26.89
C ALA A 508 10.09 -21.18 28.29
N GLN A 509 10.51 -21.91 29.32
CA GLN A 509 10.69 -21.37 30.67
C GLN A 509 11.65 -20.17 30.69
N VAL A 510 12.81 -20.23 30.01
CA VAL A 510 13.71 -19.07 29.93
C VAL A 510 13.06 -17.87 29.24
N ASP A 511 12.26 -18.08 28.19
CA ASP A 511 11.54 -16.97 27.55
C ASP A 511 10.48 -16.36 28.49
N THR A 512 9.65 -17.18 29.15
CA THR A 512 8.69 -16.72 30.17
C THR A 512 9.38 -15.92 31.29
N MET A 513 10.52 -16.41 31.78
CA MET A 513 11.29 -15.75 32.83
C MET A 513 11.91 -14.43 32.36
N PHE A 514 12.40 -14.34 31.11
CA PHE A 514 12.89 -13.08 30.55
C PHE A 514 11.79 -12.03 30.47
N ASP A 515 10.61 -12.41 30.00
CA ASP A 515 9.48 -11.49 29.87
C ASP A 515 8.98 -11.03 31.25
N ALA A 516 8.93 -11.95 32.23
CA ALA A 516 8.63 -11.64 33.63
C ALA A 516 9.67 -10.67 34.27
N THR A 517 10.97 -10.90 34.07
CA THR A 517 12.04 -10.00 34.52
C THR A 517 11.87 -8.61 33.89
N CYS A 518 11.60 -8.53 32.58
CA CYS A 518 11.36 -7.24 31.91
C CYS A 518 10.13 -6.52 32.48
N ALA A 519 9.03 -7.23 32.74
CA ALA A 519 7.84 -6.66 33.36
C ALA A 519 8.10 -6.18 34.79
N ARG A 520 8.85 -6.95 35.59
CA ARG A 520 9.22 -6.60 36.96
C ARG A 520 10.16 -5.40 37.02
N ILE A 521 11.12 -5.29 36.09
CA ILE A 521 11.97 -4.09 35.93
C ILE A 521 11.10 -2.86 35.64
N ARG A 522 10.11 -2.95 34.74
CA ARG A 522 9.17 -1.84 34.46
C ARG A 522 8.36 -1.44 35.70
N GLN A 523 7.83 -2.42 36.43
CA GLN A 523 7.08 -2.17 37.66
C GLN A 523 7.93 -1.46 38.72
N VAL A 524 9.16 -1.93 38.97
CA VAL A 524 10.07 -1.32 39.94
C VAL A 524 10.52 0.06 39.49
N ALA A 525 10.79 0.26 38.20
CA ALA A 525 11.11 1.58 37.65
C ALA A 525 9.97 2.58 37.84
N GLN A 526 8.75 2.21 37.42
CA GLN A 526 7.55 3.06 37.52
C GLN A 526 7.18 3.38 38.98
N ALA A 527 7.29 2.42 39.89
CA ALA A 527 6.96 2.61 41.30
C ALA A 527 7.95 3.51 42.07
N ASN A 528 9.16 3.75 41.51
CA ASN A 528 10.23 4.51 42.14
C ASN A 528 10.72 5.71 41.30
N ASP A 529 10.01 6.06 40.22
CA ASP A 529 10.36 7.13 39.27
C ASP A 529 11.81 7.01 38.71
N LEU A 530 12.22 5.79 38.37
CA LEU A 530 13.57 5.49 37.86
C LEU A 530 13.60 5.37 36.33
N ALA A 531 14.71 5.79 35.73
CA ALA A 531 14.95 5.65 34.30
C ALA A 531 15.10 4.18 33.89
N LEU A 532 14.34 3.77 32.86
CA LEU A 532 14.43 2.42 32.29
C LEU A 532 15.75 2.19 31.52
N PRO A 533 16.26 0.94 31.48
CA PRO A 533 17.27 0.51 30.52
C PRO A 533 16.83 0.85 29.09
N ASP A 534 17.76 1.27 28.23
CA ASP A 534 17.41 1.92 26.96
C ASP A 534 16.57 1.02 26.04
N ALA A 535 16.85 -0.29 26.03
CA ALA A 535 16.08 -1.29 25.27
C ALA A 535 14.70 -1.64 25.88
N LEU A 536 14.40 -1.17 27.11
CA LEU A 536 13.13 -1.36 27.80
C LEU A 536 12.20 -0.14 27.74
N ARG A 537 12.64 0.97 27.15
CA ARG A 537 11.86 2.23 27.08
C ARG A 537 10.74 2.13 26.03
N PRO A 538 9.61 2.83 26.20
CA PRO A 538 8.47 2.77 25.25
C PRO A 538 8.80 3.22 23.82
N ASP A 539 9.82 4.07 23.65
CA ASP A 539 10.32 4.57 22.36
C ASP A 539 11.33 3.62 21.68
N ALA A 540 11.75 2.55 22.35
CA ALA A 540 12.68 1.58 21.80
C ALA A 540 11.97 0.58 20.86
N VAL A 541 12.60 0.30 19.72
CA VAL A 541 12.13 -0.67 18.69
C VAL A 541 11.62 -2.02 19.26
N PRO A 542 12.20 -2.61 20.32
CA PRO A 542 11.70 -3.87 20.92
C PRO A 542 10.28 -3.82 21.51
N HIS A 543 9.62 -2.65 21.58
CA HIS A 543 8.31 -2.49 22.24
C HIS A 543 7.16 -2.05 21.33
N SER A 544 7.37 -2.07 20.02
CA SER A 544 6.24 -2.02 19.09
C SER A 544 5.42 -3.31 19.16
N LYS A 545 4.10 -3.22 19.38
CA LYS A 545 3.19 -4.35 19.12
C LYS A 545 3.13 -4.58 17.60
N MET A 546 2.73 -5.78 17.17
CA MET A 546 2.43 -6.04 15.76
C MET A 546 0.91 -6.13 15.62
N TYR A 547 0.32 -5.39 14.67
CA TYR A 547 -1.11 -5.44 14.38
C TYR A 547 -1.29 -6.13 13.02
N HIS A 548 -2.01 -7.26 12.98
CA HIS A 548 -2.34 -7.93 11.73
C HIS A 548 -3.49 -7.22 11.04
N VAL A 549 -3.26 -6.73 9.83
CA VAL A 549 -4.20 -5.90 9.06
C VAL A 549 -4.78 -6.65 7.87
N ASN A 550 -6.07 -6.47 7.63
CA ASN A 550 -6.83 -7.12 6.55
C ASN A 550 -6.55 -6.45 5.20
N MET A 551 -5.31 -6.53 4.73
CA MET A 551 -4.88 -6.05 3.42
C MET A 551 -3.72 -6.88 2.86
N SER A 552 -3.21 -6.49 1.68
CA SER A 552 -1.90 -6.96 1.20
C SER A 552 -1.07 -5.79 0.70
N VAL A 553 0.16 -5.65 1.21
CA VAL A 553 1.16 -4.64 0.82
C VAL A 553 1.50 -4.80 -0.67
N PHE A 554 1.72 -6.03 -1.13
CA PHE A 554 2.03 -6.35 -2.53
C PHE A 554 0.87 -6.09 -3.51
N ARG A 555 -0.34 -5.80 -3.02
CA ARG A 555 -1.52 -5.41 -3.81
C ARG A 555 -1.80 -3.91 -3.72
N SER A 556 -1.69 -3.31 -2.53
CA SER A 556 -2.24 -1.98 -2.25
C SER A 556 -1.22 -0.92 -1.78
N ALA A 557 0.03 -1.31 -1.48
CA ALA A 557 1.09 -0.43 -1.00
C ALA A 557 2.46 -0.79 -1.63
N VAL A 558 2.46 -1.13 -2.92
CA VAL A 558 3.62 -1.69 -3.64
C VAL A 558 4.85 -0.79 -3.58
N ASP A 559 4.68 0.54 -3.68
CA ASP A 559 5.81 1.48 -3.58
C ASP A 559 6.45 1.48 -2.17
N SER A 560 5.70 1.12 -1.12
CA SER A 560 6.25 1.02 0.24
C SER A 560 7.25 -0.12 0.34
N TRP A 561 6.90 -1.29 -0.21
CA TRP A 561 7.82 -2.43 -0.36
C TRP A 561 8.97 -2.10 -1.33
N ALA A 562 8.64 -1.77 -2.59
CA ALA A 562 9.60 -1.73 -3.69
C ALA A 562 10.61 -0.56 -3.66
N ILE A 563 10.18 0.61 -3.16
CA ILE A 563 11.02 1.83 -3.13
C ILE A 563 11.05 2.54 -1.78
N GLN A 564 10.49 1.93 -0.72
CA GLN A 564 10.46 2.51 0.63
C GLN A 564 9.67 3.83 0.72
N GLN A 565 8.65 3.98 -0.14
CA GLN A 565 7.74 5.13 -0.12
C GLN A 565 6.95 5.17 1.19
N LEU A 566 6.92 6.34 1.82
CA LEU A 566 6.04 6.63 2.95
C LEU A 566 4.65 7.01 2.45
N PHE A 567 3.64 6.57 3.18
CA PHE A 567 2.25 6.95 2.99
C PHE A 567 1.66 7.35 4.35
N PRO A 568 0.70 8.29 4.40
CA PRO A 568 -0.08 8.50 5.61
C PRO A 568 -0.89 7.26 5.93
N ILE A 569 -0.80 6.81 7.18
CA ILE A 569 -1.62 5.76 7.77
C ILE A 569 -2.11 6.26 9.11
N MET A 570 -3.42 6.21 9.34
CA MET A 570 -4.03 6.61 10.62
C MET A 570 -5.38 5.91 10.83
N PRO A 571 -5.91 5.89 12.07
CA PRO A 571 -7.28 5.45 12.35
C PRO A 571 -8.30 6.40 11.70
N ILE A 572 -9.46 5.87 11.30
CA ILE A 572 -10.56 6.69 10.75
C ILE A 572 -11.62 7.09 11.79
N HIS A 573 -11.51 6.55 13.01
CA HIS A 573 -12.41 6.76 14.14
C HIS A 573 -11.64 6.70 15.46
N ARG A 574 -12.31 7.02 16.58
CA ARG A 574 -11.75 7.12 17.94
C ARG A 574 -10.64 8.18 18.10
N LEU A 575 -10.51 9.14 17.17
CA LEU A 575 -9.45 10.15 17.20
C LEU A 575 -9.59 11.18 18.35
N GLY A 576 -10.65 11.11 19.16
CA GLY A 576 -10.75 11.81 20.44
C GLY A 576 -10.13 11.05 21.63
N GLU A 577 -9.56 9.88 21.41
CA GLU A 577 -8.84 9.06 22.41
C GLU A 577 -7.34 9.11 22.14
N GLU A 578 -6.48 9.00 23.16
CA GLU A 578 -5.03 8.94 22.93
C GLU A 578 -4.61 7.57 22.36
N PRO A 579 -3.89 7.53 21.23
CA PRO A 579 -3.35 6.29 20.66
C PRO A 579 -2.06 5.85 21.38
N CYS A 580 -2.22 5.19 22.53
CA CYS A 580 -1.13 4.81 23.43
C CYS A 580 -0.32 3.55 23.06
N VAL A 581 -0.64 2.86 21.96
CA VAL A 581 0.04 1.62 21.53
C VAL A 581 0.95 1.88 20.32
N PRO A 582 2.28 1.92 20.47
CA PRO A 582 3.17 1.93 19.31
C PRO A 582 3.09 0.57 18.59
N ALA A 583 2.76 0.57 17.29
CA ALA A 583 2.56 -0.65 16.52
C ALA A 583 3.22 -0.65 15.13
N THR A 584 3.73 -1.80 14.72
CA THR A 584 4.00 -2.14 13.31
C THR A 584 2.79 -2.83 12.70
N LEU A 585 2.63 -2.74 11.37
CA LEU A 585 1.53 -3.39 10.66
C LEU A 585 2.06 -4.60 9.87
N ALA A 586 1.50 -5.78 10.11
CA ALA A 586 1.75 -6.98 9.30
C ALA A 586 0.51 -7.31 8.47
N ASP A 587 0.68 -7.61 7.19
CA ASP A 587 -0.43 -7.91 6.30
C ASP A 587 -0.86 -9.40 6.38
N LEU A 588 -1.74 -9.84 5.48
CA LEU A 588 -2.25 -11.21 5.47
C LEU A 588 -1.34 -12.25 4.80
N THR A 589 -0.21 -11.83 4.23
CA THR A 589 0.66 -12.70 3.44
C THR A 589 1.59 -13.51 4.32
N CYS A 590 2.12 -14.61 3.78
CA CYS A 590 3.12 -15.42 4.49
C CYS A 590 4.55 -14.93 4.27
N ASP A 591 4.73 -13.80 3.57
CA ASP A 591 6.04 -13.23 3.27
C ASP A 591 6.40 -12.21 4.35
N SER A 592 7.64 -12.27 4.86
CA SER A 592 8.13 -11.35 5.88
C SER A 592 8.28 -9.90 5.41
N ASP A 593 8.29 -9.67 4.10
CA ASP A 593 8.23 -8.34 3.48
C ASP A 593 6.79 -7.77 3.45
N GLY A 594 5.77 -8.57 3.75
CA GLY A 594 4.35 -8.19 3.86
C GLY A 594 4.04 -7.35 5.10
N LYS A 595 4.77 -6.25 5.30
CA LYS A 595 4.64 -5.38 6.49
C LYS A 595 4.87 -3.90 6.18
N VAL A 596 4.40 -3.05 7.07
CA VAL A 596 4.76 -1.64 7.16
C VAL A 596 5.38 -1.40 8.54
N ASP A 597 6.68 -1.11 8.55
CA ASP A 597 7.50 -0.84 9.73
C ASP A 597 8.24 0.52 9.64
N ARG A 598 7.80 1.38 8.72
CA ARG A 598 8.32 2.74 8.49
C ARG A 598 7.15 3.71 8.31
N PHE A 599 7.01 4.63 9.24
CA PHE A 599 5.90 5.58 9.29
C PHE A 599 6.39 7.02 9.24
N ILE A 600 5.51 7.93 8.86
CA ILE A 600 5.79 9.37 8.84
C ILE A 600 6.18 9.83 10.25
N ASN A 601 7.20 10.68 10.31
CA ASN A 601 7.60 11.38 11.53
C ASN A 601 7.10 12.84 11.46
N PRO A 602 6.04 13.22 12.21
CA PRO A 602 5.49 14.58 12.18
C PRO A 602 6.48 15.66 12.60
N LYS A 603 7.53 15.28 13.36
CA LYS A 603 8.58 16.19 13.84
C LYS A 603 9.72 16.35 12.82
N GLY A 604 9.64 15.66 11.68
CA GLY A 604 10.70 15.57 10.68
C GLY A 604 11.87 14.67 11.10
N GLY A 605 12.78 14.42 10.16
CA GLY A 605 13.92 13.51 10.34
C GLY A 605 13.63 12.09 9.84
N ASP A 606 14.23 11.09 10.49
CA ASP A 606 14.06 9.69 10.09
C ASP A 606 12.62 9.19 10.32
N PRO A 607 12.12 8.24 9.50
CA PRO A 607 10.81 7.61 9.68
C PRO A 607 10.69 6.92 11.04
N LEU A 608 9.49 6.96 11.62
CA LEU A 608 9.22 6.24 12.88
C LEU A 608 9.16 4.73 12.63
N PRO A 609 9.72 3.90 13.52
CA PRO A 609 9.68 2.43 13.41
C PRO A 609 8.31 1.84 13.79
N ALA A 610 7.42 2.64 14.36
CA ALA A 610 6.09 2.24 14.81
C ALA A 610 5.11 3.41 14.71
N LEU A 611 3.85 3.10 14.45
CA LEU A 611 2.72 4.02 14.41
C LEU A 611 1.99 4.00 15.77
N PRO A 612 1.76 5.15 16.43
CA PRO A 612 0.87 5.20 17.59
C PRO A 612 -0.56 4.84 17.16
N LEU A 613 -1.16 3.85 17.82
CA LEU A 613 -2.53 3.37 17.60
C LEU A 613 -3.27 3.18 18.93
N HIS A 614 -4.59 3.08 18.86
CA HIS A 614 -5.41 2.77 20.03
C HIS A 614 -5.33 1.27 20.40
N PRO A 615 -5.54 0.91 21.68
CA PRO A 615 -5.84 -0.46 22.08
C PRO A 615 -7.07 -1.01 21.36
N LEU A 616 -7.01 -2.28 20.96
CA LEU A 616 -8.17 -2.99 20.43
C LEU A 616 -9.19 -3.27 21.55
N ARG A 617 -10.48 -3.32 21.20
CA ARG A 617 -11.58 -3.61 22.12
C ARG A 617 -12.31 -4.86 21.64
N VAL A 618 -12.63 -5.76 22.56
CA VAL A 618 -13.31 -7.02 22.23
C VAL A 618 -14.69 -6.74 21.64
N GLY A 619 -14.94 -7.23 20.43
CA GLY A 619 -16.21 -7.06 19.71
C GLY A 619 -16.33 -5.77 18.88
N GLU A 620 -15.37 -4.83 18.96
CA GLU A 620 -15.34 -3.63 18.12
C GLU A 620 -14.36 -3.81 16.96
N ARG A 621 -14.80 -3.56 15.71
CA ARG A 621 -13.88 -3.47 14.57
C ARG A 621 -13.09 -2.17 14.65
N TYR A 622 -11.78 -2.25 14.44
CA TYR A 622 -10.88 -1.12 14.47
C TYR A 622 -10.31 -0.88 13.07
N PHE A 623 -10.65 0.27 12.47
CA PHE A 623 -10.32 0.58 11.08
C PHE A 623 -9.20 1.61 10.96
N LEU A 624 -8.24 1.28 10.11
CA LEU A 624 -7.18 2.17 9.65
C LEU A 624 -7.42 2.52 8.18
N ALA A 625 -6.82 3.63 7.75
CA ALA A 625 -6.79 4.02 6.35
C ALA A 625 -5.36 4.35 5.90
N LEU A 626 -5.07 3.98 4.65
CA LEU A 626 -3.85 4.30 3.90
C LEU A 626 -4.21 5.30 2.80
N PHE A 627 -3.55 6.46 2.82
CA PHE A 627 -3.87 7.61 1.97
C PHE A 627 -2.87 7.77 0.83
N LEU A 628 -3.20 8.64 -0.13
CA LEU A 628 -2.35 9.03 -1.25
C LEU A 628 -2.01 7.88 -2.22
N THR A 629 -2.82 6.81 -2.21
CA THR A 629 -2.64 5.56 -2.97
C THR A 629 -3.12 5.65 -4.41
N GLY A 630 -3.79 6.74 -4.81
CA GLY A 630 -4.49 6.84 -6.10
C GLY A 630 -3.62 6.82 -7.36
N VAL A 631 -2.31 6.67 -7.22
CA VAL A 631 -1.33 6.60 -8.32
C VAL A 631 -0.33 5.47 -8.07
N TYR A 632 -0.03 4.73 -9.14
CA TYR A 632 0.83 3.54 -9.26
C TYR A 632 0.43 2.29 -8.46
N GLN A 633 -0.15 2.40 -7.26
CA GLN A 633 -0.33 1.23 -6.38
C GLN A 633 -1.18 0.13 -7.01
N GLU A 634 -2.34 0.49 -7.55
CA GLU A 634 -3.27 -0.48 -8.16
C GLU A 634 -2.77 -1.08 -9.47
N VAL A 635 -2.04 -0.28 -10.24
CA VAL A 635 -1.47 -0.64 -11.55
C VAL A 635 -0.32 -1.64 -11.40
N MET A 636 0.47 -1.49 -10.33
CA MET A 636 1.59 -2.38 -10.02
C MET A 636 1.23 -3.50 -9.04
N GLY A 637 0.01 -3.46 -8.47
CA GLY A 637 -0.49 -4.43 -7.49
C GLY A 637 -0.47 -5.87 -8.03
N SER A 638 0.32 -6.73 -7.41
CA SER A 638 0.36 -8.16 -7.72
C SER A 638 -0.75 -8.95 -7.03
N ILE A 639 -0.93 -10.22 -7.39
CA ILE A 639 -1.81 -11.17 -6.71
C ILE A 639 -1.02 -12.11 -5.77
N HIS A 640 -0.06 -11.57 -5.03
CA HIS A 640 0.72 -12.35 -4.06
C HIS A 640 -0.23 -13.06 -3.07
N ASN A 641 0.08 -14.32 -2.74
CA ASN A 641 -0.81 -15.23 -1.99
C ASN A 641 -2.25 -15.37 -2.53
N MET A 642 -2.48 -15.10 -3.81
CA MET A 642 -3.81 -15.12 -4.46
C MET A 642 -4.81 -14.12 -3.86
N PHE A 643 -4.35 -13.03 -3.25
CA PHE A 643 -5.21 -11.90 -2.90
C PHE A 643 -5.57 -11.09 -4.16
N GLY A 644 -6.86 -10.98 -4.45
CA GLY A 644 -7.37 -10.43 -5.70
C GLY A 644 -7.55 -8.90 -5.72
N SER A 645 -8.41 -8.41 -6.63
CA SER A 645 -8.93 -7.05 -6.55
C SER A 645 -9.74 -6.83 -5.27
N ILE A 646 -9.81 -5.57 -4.83
CA ILE A 646 -10.47 -5.14 -3.59
C ILE A 646 -11.84 -4.52 -3.88
N ASN A 647 -12.76 -4.63 -2.92
CA ASN A 647 -14.07 -3.97 -2.99
C ASN A 647 -13.89 -2.47 -3.18
N THR A 648 -14.41 -1.91 -4.27
CA THR A 648 -14.18 -0.51 -4.64
C THR A 648 -15.49 0.26 -4.72
N LEU A 649 -15.55 1.43 -4.09
CA LEU A 649 -16.68 2.35 -4.09
C LEU A 649 -16.24 3.69 -4.71
N VAL A 650 -17.06 4.21 -5.63
CA VAL A 650 -16.77 5.45 -6.37
C VAL A 650 -17.76 6.54 -5.98
N VAL A 651 -17.24 7.68 -5.59
CA VAL A 651 -17.97 8.90 -5.24
C VAL A 651 -17.77 9.94 -6.35
N ARG A 652 -18.87 10.50 -6.84
CA ARG A 652 -18.93 11.52 -7.90
C ARG A 652 -19.67 12.76 -7.41
N SER A 653 -19.60 13.88 -8.11
CA SER A 653 -20.54 14.97 -7.86
C SER A 653 -21.95 14.58 -8.34
N SER A 654 -23.01 15.08 -7.71
CA SER A 654 -24.39 14.77 -8.12
C SER A 654 -24.69 15.20 -9.56
N ASP A 655 -24.13 16.34 -9.97
CA ASP A 655 -24.22 16.85 -11.35
C ASP A 655 -23.52 15.94 -12.37
N ASP A 656 -22.73 14.95 -11.93
CA ASP A 656 -22.12 13.97 -12.82
C ASP A 656 -23.07 12.86 -13.26
N GLY A 657 -24.10 12.55 -12.48
CA GLY A 657 -25.00 11.41 -12.71
C GLY A 657 -25.90 11.53 -13.94
N ALA A 658 -26.07 12.74 -14.50
CA ALA A 658 -27.02 13.01 -15.59
C ALA A 658 -26.64 12.47 -16.98
N THR A 659 -25.48 11.81 -17.13
CA THR A 659 -24.97 11.34 -18.44
C THR A 659 -24.70 9.84 -18.53
N GLY A 660 -25.08 9.06 -17.51
CA GLY A 660 -24.81 7.62 -17.39
C GLY A 660 -25.88 6.66 -17.92
N ALA A 661 -26.65 7.03 -18.95
CA ALA A 661 -27.59 6.09 -19.58
C ALA A 661 -26.84 5.05 -20.43
N CYS A 662 -26.66 3.85 -19.88
CA CYS A 662 -26.03 2.73 -20.58
C CYS A 662 -26.83 2.37 -21.86
N PRO A 663 -26.22 2.31 -23.06
CA PRO A 663 -26.92 1.85 -24.25
C PRO A 663 -27.15 0.34 -24.16
N ALA A 664 -28.41 -0.05 -23.98
CA ALA A 664 -28.81 -1.45 -23.97
C ALA A 664 -28.74 -2.05 -25.39
N ALA A 665 -27.67 -2.79 -25.70
CA ALA A 665 -27.67 -3.98 -26.58
C ALA A 665 -26.26 -4.53 -26.83
N ALA A 666 -25.97 -5.76 -26.38
CA ALA A 666 -25.18 -6.80 -27.08
C ALA A 666 -24.82 -7.98 -26.16
N ALA A 667 -25.80 -8.56 -25.46
CA ALA A 667 -25.63 -9.86 -24.81
C ALA A 667 -26.25 -10.95 -25.70
N ALA A 668 -25.41 -11.75 -26.36
CA ALA A 668 -25.83 -12.92 -27.11
C ALA A 668 -24.80 -14.04 -26.90
N GLY A 669 -25.22 -15.14 -26.25
CA GLY A 669 -24.42 -16.37 -26.16
C GLY A 669 -23.89 -16.74 -24.77
N ALA A 670 -24.79 -17.01 -23.82
CA ALA A 670 -24.56 -17.99 -22.74
C ALA A 670 -25.95 -18.47 -22.24
N GLU A 671 -26.23 -19.77 -22.34
CA GLU A 671 -27.56 -20.32 -22.01
C GLU A 671 -27.75 -20.61 -20.51
N ALA A 672 -29.02 -20.58 -20.13
CA ALA A 672 -29.55 -20.59 -18.77
C ALA A 672 -29.16 -21.79 -17.88
N ALA A 673 -29.05 -21.49 -16.59
CA ALA A 673 -29.56 -22.36 -15.52
C ALA A 673 -30.44 -21.52 -14.57
N MET A 674 -31.74 -21.83 -14.52
CA MET A 674 -32.68 -21.36 -13.49
C MET A 674 -32.43 -22.22 -12.21
N SER A 675 -32.77 -21.88 -10.96
CA SER A 675 -33.85 -21.09 -10.37
C SER A 675 -33.52 -20.79 -8.87
N ASP A 676 -34.14 -19.90 -8.09
CA ASP A 676 -35.28 -18.99 -8.34
C ASP A 676 -35.32 -17.79 -7.34
N ASP A 677 -36.29 -16.90 -7.56
CA ASP A 677 -36.99 -15.96 -6.66
C ASP A 677 -36.24 -15.14 -5.57
N ALA A 678 -36.07 -13.84 -5.85
CA ALA A 678 -36.00 -12.77 -4.86
C ALA A 678 -36.39 -11.41 -5.47
N SER A 679 -37.63 -11.29 -6.00
CA SER A 679 -38.14 -9.98 -6.44
C SER A 679 -38.83 -9.22 -5.29
N SER A 680 -38.60 -7.91 -5.19
CA SER A 680 -39.18 -6.98 -4.21
C SER A 680 -38.71 -7.05 -2.75
N THR A 681 -37.40 -6.90 -2.52
CA THR A 681 -36.91 -6.10 -1.37
C THR A 681 -36.35 -4.77 -1.88
N SER A 682 -36.57 -3.68 -1.15
CA SER A 682 -36.00 -2.39 -1.50
C SER A 682 -34.48 -2.46 -1.39
N ALA A 683 -33.78 -2.42 -2.52
CA ALA A 683 -32.32 -2.36 -2.54
C ALA A 683 -31.85 -1.02 -1.94
N THR A 684 -31.57 -1.02 -0.64
CA THR A 684 -31.11 0.17 0.09
C THR A 684 -29.78 0.62 -0.51
N SER A 685 -29.71 1.85 -1.00
CA SER A 685 -28.48 2.39 -1.59
C SER A 685 -27.48 2.82 -0.51
N LEU A 686 -26.19 2.91 -0.87
CA LEU A 686 -25.15 3.41 0.03
C LEU A 686 -25.50 4.81 0.58
N ALA A 687 -26.07 5.68 -0.26
CA ALA A 687 -26.56 7.00 0.13
C ALA A 687 -27.65 6.94 1.21
N ALA A 688 -28.59 6.00 1.11
CA ALA A 688 -29.66 5.83 2.09
C ALA A 688 -29.14 5.26 3.42
N LEU A 689 -28.18 4.33 3.39
CA LEU A 689 -27.51 3.80 4.59
C LEU A 689 -26.66 4.88 5.29
N TYR A 690 -25.89 5.65 4.52
CA TYR A 690 -25.12 6.77 5.04
C TYR A 690 -26.02 7.86 5.68
N ALA A 691 -27.18 8.14 5.09
CA ALA A 691 -28.19 9.02 5.68
C ALA A 691 -28.74 8.47 7.01
N ALA A 692 -29.05 7.16 7.05
CA ALA A 692 -29.60 6.51 8.23
C ALA A 692 -28.62 6.48 9.41
N ASP A 693 -27.31 6.38 9.13
CA ASP A 693 -26.22 6.46 10.12
C ASP A 693 -25.85 7.92 10.49
N GLY A 694 -26.77 8.87 10.23
CA GLY A 694 -26.64 10.28 10.58
C GLY A 694 -25.74 11.11 9.67
N GLY A 695 -25.33 10.59 8.51
CA GLY A 695 -24.53 11.29 7.51
C GLY A 695 -25.17 12.58 7.01
N ALA A 696 -24.33 13.59 6.73
CA ALA A 696 -24.80 14.94 6.43
C ALA A 696 -25.65 15.02 5.15
N SER A 697 -26.87 15.55 5.27
CA SER A 697 -27.82 15.70 4.16
C SER A 697 -27.28 16.57 3.00
N CYS A 698 -26.48 17.60 3.31
CA CYS A 698 -25.81 18.43 2.30
C CYS A 698 -24.81 17.63 1.45
N ALA A 699 -24.13 16.64 2.02
CA ALA A 699 -23.20 15.79 1.28
C ALA A 699 -23.94 14.87 0.29
N LEU A 700 -25.14 14.42 0.64
CA LEU A 700 -26.01 13.62 -0.23
C LEU A 700 -26.70 14.44 -1.34
N GLN A 701 -26.71 15.78 -1.21
CA GLN A 701 -27.09 16.67 -2.29
C GLN A 701 -25.92 16.93 -3.24
N ALA A 702 -24.69 17.03 -2.71
CA ALA A 702 -23.49 17.33 -3.48
C ALA A 702 -22.84 16.13 -4.18
N TYR A 703 -22.97 14.93 -3.63
CA TYR A 703 -22.31 13.73 -4.12
C TYR A 703 -23.27 12.56 -4.39
N SER A 704 -22.93 11.79 -5.42
CA SER A 704 -23.56 10.52 -5.75
C SER A 704 -22.56 9.36 -5.60
N PHE A 705 -23.08 8.16 -5.39
CA PHE A 705 -22.30 6.95 -5.17
C PHE A 705 -22.64 5.95 -6.27
N ASP A 706 -21.63 5.50 -7.02
CA ASP A 706 -21.80 4.42 -8.00
C ASP A 706 -22.11 3.10 -7.27
N ALA A 707 -22.63 2.11 -8.01
CA ALA A 707 -22.71 0.75 -7.51
C ALA A 707 -21.29 0.24 -7.16
N ALA A 708 -21.14 -0.37 -5.99
CA ALA A 708 -19.85 -0.90 -5.57
C ALA A 708 -19.37 -1.98 -6.54
N SER A 709 -18.10 -1.89 -6.94
CA SER A 709 -17.43 -2.94 -7.68
C SER A 709 -16.90 -3.98 -6.69
N PRO A 710 -17.46 -5.21 -6.64
CA PRO A 710 -16.99 -6.21 -5.71
C PRO A 710 -15.56 -6.64 -6.06
N GLY A 711 -14.78 -6.92 -5.02
CA GLY A 711 -13.46 -7.53 -5.15
C GLY A 711 -13.54 -8.99 -5.62
N GLU A 712 -12.42 -9.52 -6.09
CA GLU A 712 -12.39 -10.86 -6.67
C GLU A 712 -12.67 -11.98 -5.66
N SER A 713 -13.46 -12.95 -6.11
CA SER A 713 -13.62 -14.25 -5.46
C SER A 713 -12.39 -15.14 -5.67
N ILE A 714 -12.24 -16.15 -4.81
CA ILE A 714 -11.18 -17.16 -4.93
C ILE A 714 -11.20 -17.83 -6.32
N ALA A 715 -12.37 -18.15 -6.87
CA ALA A 715 -12.52 -18.68 -8.23
C ALA A 715 -11.92 -17.76 -9.32
N GLN A 716 -12.19 -16.45 -9.24
CA GLN A 716 -11.68 -15.48 -10.22
C GLN A 716 -10.16 -15.36 -10.16
N VAL A 717 -9.56 -15.33 -8.96
CA VAL A 717 -8.09 -15.29 -8.85
C VAL A 717 -7.47 -16.61 -9.31
N LEU A 718 -8.06 -17.76 -8.97
CA LEU A 718 -7.62 -19.08 -9.43
C LEU A 718 -7.63 -19.21 -10.96
N SER A 719 -8.61 -18.60 -11.66
CA SER A 719 -8.61 -18.60 -13.13
C SER A 719 -7.39 -17.90 -13.75
N ARG A 720 -6.77 -16.92 -13.05
CA ARG A 720 -5.53 -16.27 -13.50
C ARG A 720 -4.32 -17.22 -13.45
N ALA A 721 -4.40 -18.27 -12.64
CA ALA A 721 -3.45 -19.38 -12.60
C ALA A 721 -3.84 -20.55 -13.52
N ASN A 722 -4.87 -20.37 -14.37
CA ASN A 722 -5.44 -21.37 -15.28
C ASN A 722 -6.12 -22.55 -14.58
N HIS A 723 -6.68 -22.34 -13.39
CA HIS A 723 -7.58 -23.30 -12.75
C HIS A 723 -9.04 -23.00 -13.10
N ASP A 724 -9.77 -24.01 -13.56
CA ASP A 724 -11.23 -23.93 -13.72
C ASP A 724 -11.95 -24.31 -12.41
N ALA A 725 -12.93 -23.49 -12.03
CA ALA A 725 -13.67 -23.66 -10.78
C ALA A 725 -14.61 -24.89 -10.80
N ALA A 726 -15.22 -25.20 -11.95
CA ALA A 726 -16.12 -26.34 -12.07
C ALA A 726 -15.35 -27.67 -12.04
N ASP A 727 -14.20 -27.75 -12.72
CA ASP A 727 -13.30 -28.93 -12.66
C ASP A 727 -12.81 -29.18 -11.22
N MET A 728 -12.47 -28.12 -10.47
CA MET A 728 -12.07 -28.22 -9.06
C MET A 728 -13.24 -28.68 -8.16
N LEU A 729 -14.44 -28.14 -8.37
CA LEU A 729 -15.65 -28.58 -7.65
C LEU A 729 -15.97 -30.05 -7.91
N GLN A 730 -15.89 -30.49 -9.17
CA GLN A 730 -16.13 -31.88 -9.55
C GLN A 730 -15.09 -32.81 -8.93
N THR A 731 -13.81 -32.43 -8.96
CA THR A 731 -12.71 -33.21 -8.34
C THR A 731 -12.95 -33.43 -6.84
N VAL A 732 -13.40 -32.41 -6.12
CA VAL A 732 -13.71 -32.52 -4.68
C VAL A 732 -15.01 -33.31 -4.45
N ALA A 733 -16.02 -33.16 -5.31
CA ALA A 733 -17.25 -33.95 -5.26
C ALA A 733 -16.97 -35.46 -5.44
N ASP A 734 -16.17 -35.85 -6.43
CA ASP A 734 -15.82 -37.25 -6.72
C ASP A 734 -15.02 -37.87 -5.57
N ALA A 735 -14.02 -37.15 -5.05
CA ALA A 735 -13.25 -37.58 -3.89
C ALA A 735 -14.12 -37.74 -2.62
N THR A 736 -15.09 -36.83 -2.44
CA THR A 736 -16.03 -36.89 -1.32
C THR A 736 -16.97 -38.09 -1.46
N ALA A 737 -17.52 -38.32 -2.65
CA ALA A 737 -18.39 -39.47 -2.94
C ALA A 737 -17.66 -40.81 -2.72
N ALA A 738 -16.38 -40.91 -3.10
CA ALA A 738 -15.57 -42.09 -2.85
C ALA A 738 -15.42 -42.42 -1.35
N ARG A 739 -15.22 -41.41 -0.49
CA ARG A 739 -15.13 -41.62 0.98
C ARG A 739 -16.48 -41.90 1.64
N VAL A 740 -17.58 -41.43 1.05
CA VAL A 740 -18.93 -41.87 1.47
C VAL A 740 -19.14 -43.33 1.10
N ALA A 741 -18.74 -43.76 -0.10
CA ALA A 741 -18.86 -45.14 -0.55
C ALA A 741 -17.99 -46.13 0.25
N SER A 742 -16.82 -45.73 0.75
CA SER A 742 -15.99 -46.55 1.65
C SER A 742 -16.47 -46.55 3.12
N GLY A 743 -17.46 -45.72 3.47
CA GLY A 743 -17.96 -45.57 4.84
C GLY A 743 -17.07 -44.73 5.76
N GLU A 744 -15.99 -44.14 5.24
CA GLU A 744 -15.06 -43.28 5.99
C GLU A 744 -15.63 -41.86 6.26
N LEU A 745 -16.62 -41.42 5.47
CA LEU A 745 -17.25 -40.12 5.61
C LEU A 745 -18.79 -40.26 5.67
N PRO A 746 -19.46 -39.79 6.74
CA PRO A 746 -20.92 -39.79 6.79
C PRO A 746 -21.53 -38.88 5.71
N PRO A 747 -22.65 -39.26 5.04
CA PRO A 747 -23.28 -38.44 4.00
C PRO A 747 -23.57 -37.00 4.43
N ALA A 748 -24.13 -36.78 5.62
CA ALA A 748 -24.39 -35.45 6.14
C ALA A 748 -23.12 -34.60 6.38
N ALA A 749 -21.94 -35.22 6.49
CA ALA A 749 -20.66 -34.51 6.54
C ALA A 749 -20.14 -34.16 5.13
N ALA A 750 -20.40 -35.02 4.14
CA ALA A 750 -20.14 -34.74 2.73
C ALA A 750 -20.94 -33.52 2.23
N ASP A 751 -22.24 -33.46 2.50
CA ASP A 751 -23.09 -32.33 2.09
C ASP A 751 -22.57 -31.00 2.66
N ARG A 752 -22.19 -30.99 3.95
CA ARG A 752 -21.59 -29.81 4.60
C ARG A 752 -20.24 -29.44 4.00
N LEU A 753 -19.39 -30.42 3.65
CA LEU A 753 -18.09 -30.19 3.04
C LEU A 753 -18.25 -29.54 1.66
N LEU A 754 -19.11 -30.08 0.79
CA LEU A 754 -19.31 -29.57 -0.56
C LEU A 754 -19.98 -28.19 -0.57
N ALA A 755 -20.98 -27.98 0.29
CA ALA A 755 -21.59 -26.66 0.48
C ALA A 755 -20.57 -25.62 0.98
N ALA A 756 -19.74 -25.98 1.96
CA ALA A 756 -18.70 -25.09 2.47
C ALA A 756 -17.62 -24.80 1.41
N TYR A 757 -17.13 -25.82 0.70
CA TYR A 757 -16.10 -25.66 -0.33
C TYR A 757 -16.59 -24.77 -1.48
N SER A 758 -17.81 -25.00 -1.99
CA SER A 758 -18.42 -24.16 -3.02
C SER A 758 -18.65 -22.72 -2.56
N ALA A 759 -19.18 -22.52 -1.35
CA ALA A 759 -19.40 -21.18 -0.78
C ALA A 759 -18.08 -20.42 -0.54
N ARG A 760 -16.99 -21.10 -0.16
CA ARG A 760 -15.67 -20.48 -0.02
C ARG A 760 -15.03 -20.16 -1.36
N MET A 761 -15.16 -21.05 -2.36
CA MET A 761 -14.63 -20.81 -3.72
C MET A 761 -15.20 -19.54 -4.37
N HIS A 762 -16.48 -19.24 -4.12
CA HIS A 762 -17.13 -18.01 -4.59
C HIS A 762 -17.00 -16.82 -3.60
N GLY A 763 -16.32 -17.01 -2.47
CA GLY A 763 -16.08 -15.96 -1.48
C GLY A 763 -14.93 -15.03 -1.87
N TYR A 764 -15.06 -13.75 -1.48
CA TYR A 764 -14.01 -12.74 -1.56
C TYR A 764 -12.72 -13.20 -0.85
N THR A 765 -11.56 -12.96 -1.48
CA THR A 765 -10.25 -13.53 -1.07
C THR A 765 -9.72 -13.07 0.29
N TYR A 766 -10.27 -11.99 0.85
CA TYR A 766 -9.82 -11.41 2.11
C TYR A 766 -10.60 -11.95 3.33
N MET A 767 -10.05 -11.72 4.52
CA MET A 767 -10.57 -12.27 5.78
C MET A 767 -11.89 -11.61 6.20
N ALA A 768 -12.62 -12.24 7.12
CA ALA A 768 -14.00 -11.91 7.49
C ALA A 768 -14.10 -11.21 8.85
#